data_AF-A0A7K0SZJ9-F1
#
_entry.id   AF-A0A7K0SZJ9-F1
#
_cell.length_a   1.000
_cell.length_b   1.000
_cell.length_c   1.000
_cell.angle_alpha   90.00
_cell.angle_beta   90.00
_cell.angle_gamma   90.00
#
_symmetry.space_group_name_H-M   'P 1'
#
loop_
_entity.id
_entity.type
_entity.pdbx_description
1 polymer ?
#
loop_
_entity_poly.entity_id
_entity_poly.type
_entity_poly.pdbx_seq_one_letter_code
_entity_poly.pdbx_strand_id
1 'polypeptide(L)'
;MSKNSLGTKKNLTVAGKDYEIFDISTVDGATNLPFSLKVLLENLLRTEDGANITADHIKALAQWDPSVEPDTEIQFTPARVVMQDFTGVPCIVDLATMREAIVDLGGDPSKVNPLAPAELVIDHSVIADVFGTKDSFEQNTDIEYERNRERYRFLRWGQGAFDEFKVVPPGTGIVHQVNIEYLARVVMTRTVNGVLRAYPDTVVGTDSHTTMVNGLGVLGWGVGGIEAEAALLGQPVSMLIPRVVGFKLSGELPVGTTATDMALTITEMLRKHGVVGKFVEFYGPGVVSVPMANRTTIGNMSPEYGSTCAIFPIDEETLRYLRLTGRNDDQVALVEQYAKAQGMWHDPSVSPRFSENIELDLSTVVSSIAGPKRPQDRISLTASKSSFEKILPTYFSDKTGKEAYPVKVGAKATTIKNGDVVIASITSCTNTSNPSVMIGAALLAKKAVEKGLTSKPWVKTTLAPGSKVVTDYYDRADLTKYMEALGFNLVGYGCVTCIGNSGPLPIEISKAVNENDLAVTAVLSGNRNFEGRISPDVKMNYLASPPLVVAYALAGTMDHDFENDSLGNDKDGKPVLLKDIWPSAQEIQSVIDSSISSEMFKKDYATVFDGDHRWKSLDTPTGKTFEWDPKSTYVRKPPYFDGMPAEPKPVTDITGARVLAILGDSVTTDHISPAGNIKADSPAGKYLEANGVDRKDFNSYGSRRGNHEVMIRGTFANIRLKNLLLDGVEGSFTKNFLSNGEQTTIYDASVAYQAAGVGLIILAGKEYGSGSSRDWAAKGTALLGVRAVIAESFERIHRSNLIGMGVLPLQFTNGANAQSLGLKGDETFAITGVMALNNGGIPKEVTVTAGDKTFTAKVRIDTPGEADYYRHGGIMQYVLRQLRG
;
A
#
# COMPACT_ATOMS: atom_id res chain seq x y z
N MET A 1 15.71 -26.44 -11.20
CA MET A 1 16.32 -26.90 -9.94
C MET A 1 17.53 -26.03 -9.66
N SER A 2 17.82 -25.71 -8.39
CA SER A 2 19.07 -24.99 -8.09
C SER A 2 20.29 -25.83 -8.49
N LYS A 3 21.19 -25.20 -9.24
CA LYS A 3 22.48 -25.78 -9.63
C LYS A 3 23.38 -26.07 -8.43
N ASN A 4 23.19 -25.35 -7.32
CA ASN A 4 23.97 -25.53 -6.09
C ASN A 4 25.47 -25.51 -6.36
N SER A 5 25.94 -24.58 -7.20
CA SER A 5 27.33 -24.55 -7.66
C SER A 5 28.34 -24.30 -6.54
N LEU A 6 27.90 -23.71 -5.42
CA LEU A 6 28.69 -23.48 -4.21
C LEU A 6 28.60 -24.63 -3.19
N GLY A 7 27.82 -25.69 -3.44
CA GLY A 7 27.77 -26.84 -2.54
C GLY A 7 27.13 -26.58 -1.17
N THR A 8 26.17 -25.65 -1.06
CA THR A 8 25.61 -25.19 0.22
C THR A 8 24.42 -26.03 0.74
N LYS A 9 23.91 -26.98 -0.05
CA LYS A 9 22.84 -27.89 0.40
C LYS A 9 23.27 -28.71 1.62
N LYS A 10 22.47 -28.68 2.68
CA LYS A 10 22.59 -29.59 3.84
C LYS A 10 21.21 -29.97 4.40
N ASN A 11 21.17 -31.00 5.23
CA ASN A 11 19.97 -31.35 5.99
C ASN A 11 19.99 -30.68 7.37
N LEU A 12 18.84 -30.13 7.77
CA LEU A 12 18.55 -29.65 9.12
C LEU A 12 17.43 -30.49 9.70
N THR A 13 17.69 -31.22 10.78
CA THR A 13 16.68 -32.02 11.48
C THR A 13 16.06 -31.20 12.59
N VAL A 14 14.74 -30.94 12.52
CA VAL A 14 13.99 -30.20 13.54
C VAL A 14 12.72 -30.95 13.88
N ALA A 15 12.44 -31.14 15.17
CA ALA A 15 11.24 -31.84 15.66
C ALA A 15 11.01 -33.22 14.98
N GLY A 16 12.09 -33.96 14.72
CA GLY A 16 12.04 -35.28 14.08
C GLY A 16 11.78 -35.28 12.57
N LYS A 17 11.81 -34.12 11.90
CA LYS A 17 11.69 -33.99 10.44
C LYS A 17 12.98 -33.45 9.84
N ASP A 18 13.38 -34.01 8.70
CA ASP A 18 14.53 -33.52 7.93
C ASP A 18 14.10 -32.50 6.90
N TYR A 19 14.78 -31.35 6.90
CA TYR A 19 14.60 -30.27 5.95
C TYR A 19 15.88 -30.07 5.15
N GLU A 20 15.80 -30.13 3.82
CA GLU A 20 16.88 -29.61 2.97
C GLU A 20 16.91 -28.08 3.12
N ILE A 21 18.09 -27.52 3.37
CA ILE A 21 18.33 -26.07 3.42
C ILE A 21 19.56 -25.71 2.59
N PHE A 22 19.63 -24.45 2.14
CA PHE A 22 20.83 -23.88 1.52
C PHE A 22 21.57 -23.08 2.59
N ASP A 23 22.66 -23.63 3.10
CA ASP A 23 23.39 -23.09 4.26
C ASP A 23 24.27 -21.90 3.88
N ILE A 24 23.82 -20.70 4.24
CA ILE A 24 24.55 -19.46 3.93
C ILE A 24 25.82 -19.32 4.77
N SER A 25 25.93 -20.01 5.92
CA SER A 25 27.10 -19.90 6.80
C SER A 25 28.38 -20.46 6.17
N THR A 26 28.24 -21.28 5.12
CA THR A 26 29.35 -21.85 4.35
C THR A 26 29.87 -20.91 3.26
N VAL A 27 29.16 -19.79 2.99
CA VAL A 27 29.54 -18.83 1.97
C VAL A 27 30.42 -17.75 2.58
N ASP A 28 31.64 -17.61 2.05
CA ASP A 28 32.57 -16.56 2.49
C ASP A 28 31.96 -15.16 2.32
N GLY A 29 32.13 -14.31 3.32
CA GLY A 29 31.51 -12.99 3.40
C GLY A 29 30.07 -12.96 3.94
N ALA A 30 29.39 -14.09 4.17
CA ALA A 30 27.99 -14.07 4.63
C ALA A 30 27.80 -13.68 6.11
N THR A 31 28.80 -13.94 6.97
CA THR A 31 28.66 -13.87 8.44
C THR A 31 28.19 -12.50 8.95
N ASN A 32 28.80 -11.42 8.46
CA ASN A 32 28.53 -10.04 8.90
C ASN A 32 27.62 -9.25 7.94
N LEU A 33 26.98 -9.93 6.98
CA LEU A 33 25.92 -9.30 6.17
C LEU A 33 24.74 -8.86 7.06
N PRO A 34 24.07 -7.75 6.71
CA PRO A 34 22.73 -7.44 7.22
C PRO A 34 21.77 -8.63 7.08
N PHE A 35 20.87 -8.80 8.04
CA PHE A 35 19.84 -9.84 8.03
C PHE A 35 19.05 -9.86 6.72
N SER A 36 18.66 -8.69 6.23
CA SER A 36 17.96 -8.53 4.95
C SER A 36 18.75 -9.07 3.76
N LEU A 37 20.07 -8.85 3.71
CA LEU A 37 20.92 -9.38 2.64
C LEU A 37 21.21 -10.88 2.80
N LYS A 38 21.21 -11.40 4.04
CA LYS A 38 21.25 -12.85 4.29
C LYS A 38 20.02 -13.56 3.70
N VAL A 39 18.84 -12.96 3.83
CA VAL A 39 17.61 -13.48 3.20
C VAL A 39 17.72 -13.49 1.67
N LEU A 40 18.25 -12.41 1.07
CA LEU A 40 18.51 -12.37 -0.37
C LEU A 40 19.57 -13.42 -0.80
N LEU A 41 20.61 -13.63 0.00
CA LEU A 41 21.66 -14.60 -0.29
C LEU A 41 21.13 -16.04 -0.29
N GLU A 42 20.31 -16.40 0.70
CA GLU A 42 19.60 -17.68 0.71
C GLU A 42 18.75 -17.84 -0.55
N ASN A 43 18.03 -16.78 -0.93
CA ASN A 43 17.16 -16.80 -2.10
C ASN A 43 17.96 -17.17 -3.35
N LEU A 44 19.06 -16.46 -3.63
CA LEU A 44 19.89 -16.72 -4.80
C LEU A 44 20.49 -18.12 -4.81
N LEU A 45 20.95 -18.63 -3.66
CA LEU A 45 21.47 -20.00 -3.55
C LEU A 45 20.39 -21.04 -3.89
N ARG A 46 19.19 -20.86 -3.35
CA ARG A 46 18.06 -21.79 -3.52
C ARG A 46 17.46 -21.75 -4.92
N THR A 47 17.58 -20.64 -5.64
CA THR A 47 16.97 -20.44 -6.96
C THR A 47 17.97 -20.32 -8.11
N GLU A 48 19.25 -20.62 -7.88
CA GLU A 48 20.31 -20.62 -8.92
C GLU A 48 19.93 -21.46 -10.17
N ASP A 49 19.65 -20.81 -11.29
CA ASP A 49 19.37 -21.47 -12.58
C ASP A 49 20.58 -21.45 -13.54
N GLY A 50 21.59 -20.63 -13.22
CA GLY A 50 22.78 -20.35 -14.01
C GLY A 50 22.50 -19.64 -15.34
N ALA A 51 21.37 -18.95 -15.45
CA ALA A 51 21.05 -18.01 -16.50
C ALA A 51 20.68 -16.65 -15.89
N ASN A 52 19.54 -16.58 -15.19
CA ASN A 52 19.09 -15.38 -14.48
C ASN A 52 19.78 -15.23 -13.12
N ILE A 53 20.11 -16.34 -12.46
CA ILE A 53 20.80 -16.40 -11.17
C ILE A 53 22.04 -17.26 -11.32
N THR A 54 23.21 -16.63 -11.28
CA THR A 54 24.51 -17.27 -11.49
C THR A 54 25.33 -17.32 -10.20
N ALA A 55 26.40 -18.13 -10.20
CA ALA A 55 27.39 -18.15 -9.13
C ALA A 55 28.01 -16.77 -8.87
N ASP A 56 28.12 -15.93 -9.91
CA ASP A 56 28.69 -14.59 -9.79
C ASP A 56 27.72 -13.62 -9.10
N HIS A 57 26.41 -13.71 -9.37
CA HIS A 57 25.40 -12.97 -8.61
C HIS A 57 25.45 -13.34 -7.12
N ILE A 58 25.58 -14.63 -6.81
CA ILE A 58 25.67 -15.12 -5.42
C ILE A 58 26.92 -14.57 -4.73
N LYS A 59 28.09 -14.62 -5.40
CA LYS A 59 29.35 -14.08 -4.86
C LYS A 59 29.31 -12.58 -4.68
N ALA A 60 28.73 -11.84 -5.63
CA ALA A 60 28.60 -10.39 -5.55
C ALA A 60 27.78 -9.96 -4.34
N LEU A 61 26.68 -10.66 -4.04
CA LEU A 61 25.88 -10.40 -2.85
C LEU A 61 26.62 -10.81 -1.55
N ALA A 62 27.29 -11.96 -1.54
CA ALA A 62 28.05 -12.41 -0.38
C ALA A 62 29.21 -11.48 -0.02
N GLN A 63 29.87 -10.90 -1.03
CA GLN A 63 31.00 -9.96 -0.91
C GLN A 63 30.56 -8.50 -1.00
N TRP A 64 29.28 -8.23 -0.75
CA TRP A 64 28.70 -6.89 -0.86
C TRP A 64 29.49 -5.84 -0.06
N ASP A 65 29.91 -4.78 -0.76
CA ASP A 65 30.63 -3.63 -0.21
C ASP A 65 29.63 -2.51 0.14
N PRO A 66 29.47 -2.14 1.42
CA PRO A 66 28.53 -1.11 1.86
C PRO A 66 28.85 0.31 1.35
N SER A 67 30.07 0.55 0.86
CA SER A 67 30.54 1.87 0.40
C SER A 67 30.25 2.18 -1.07
N VAL A 68 29.89 1.16 -1.86
CA VAL A 68 29.66 1.28 -3.30
C VAL A 68 28.18 1.56 -3.59
N GLU A 69 27.93 2.41 -4.58
CA GLU A 69 26.58 2.65 -5.08
C GLU A 69 26.06 1.43 -5.85
N PRO A 70 24.77 1.06 -5.71
CA PRO A 70 24.23 -0.14 -6.36
C PRO A 70 24.44 -0.14 -7.87
N ASP A 71 25.18 -1.11 -8.38
CA ASP A 71 25.47 -1.30 -9.80
C ASP A 71 25.24 -2.75 -10.29
N THR A 72 25.04 -3.68 -9.36
CA THR A 72 24.91 -5.10 -9.63
C THR A 72 23.45 -5.53 -9.51
N GLU A 73 22.90 -6.09 -10.60
CA GLU A 73 21.56 -6.67 -10.64
C GLU A 73 21.54 -8.08 -10.02
N ILE A 74 20.48 -8.37 -9.29
CA ILE A 74 20.11 -9.71 -8.81
C ILE A 74 18.65 -10.00 -9.14
N GLN A 75 18.32 -11.29 -9.18
CA GLN A 75 16.97 -11.79 -9.49
C GLN A 75 16.39 -12.45 -8.24
N PHE A 76 15.37 -11.83 -7.67
CA PHE A 76 14.76 -12.25 -6.41
C PHE A 76 13.46 -13.02 -6.66
N THR A 77 13.38 -14.26 -6.21
CA THR A 77 12.16 -15.08 -6.35
C THR A 77 11.38 -15.10 -5.03
N PRO A 78 10.27 -14.37 -4.89
CA PRO A 78 9.51 -14.33 -3.65
C PRO A 78 8.93 -15.71 -3.30
N ALA A 79 8.80 -16.00 -2.01
CA ALA A 79 8.24 -17.28 -1.56
C ALA A 79 6.72 -17.37 -1.73
N ARG A 80 6.04 -16.22 -1.73
CA ARG A 80 4.59 -16.07 -1.90
C ARG A 80 4.23 -14.65 -2.34
N VAL A 81 2.98 -14.47 -2.76
CA VAL A 81 2.40 -13.16 -3.10
C VAL A 81 1.14 -12.92 -2.28
N VAL A 82 1.00 -11.71 -1.75
CA VAL A 82 -0.21 -11.27 -1.04
C VAL A 82 -0.94 -10.16 -1.80
N MET A 83 -2.27 -10.20 -1.82
CA MET A 83 -3.09 -9.25 -2.55
C MET A 83 -4.27 -8.77 -1.71
N GLN A 84 -4.84 -7.63 -2.11
CA GLN A 84 -6.10 -7.12 -1.61
C GLN A 84 -7.07 -6.88 -2.78
N ASP A 85 -8.36 -6.79 -2.56
CA ASP A 85 -9.37 -6.88 -3.65
C ASP A 85 -9.34 -5.75 -4.70
N PHE A 86 -8.92 -4.53 -4.38
CA PHE A 86 -8.76 -3.45 -5.38
C PHE A 86 -7.61 -3.70 -6.36
N THR A 87 -6.55 -4.44 -5.98
CA THR A 87 -5.43 -4.77 -6.90
C THR A 87 -5.42 -6.23 -7.31
N GLY A 88 -6.10 -7.08 -6.55
CA GLY A 88 -6.26 -8.49 -6.83
C GLY A 88 -7.28 -8.76 -7.92
N VAL A 89 -8.40 -8.01 -7.97
CA VAL A 89 -9.34 -8.12 -9.11
C VAL A 89 -8.65 -7.89 -10.46
N PRO A 90 -7.91 -6.78 -10.71
CA PRO A 90 -7.20 -6.63 -11.97
C PRO A 90 -6.13 -7.70 -12.20
N CYS A 91 -5.43 -8.18 -11.17
CA CYS A 91 -4.48 -9.28 -11.29
C CYS A 91 -5.14 -10.58 -11.80
N ILE A 92 -6.30 -10.95 -11.23
CA ILE A 92 -7.04 -12.13 -11.70
C ILE A 92 -7.64 -11.90 -13.10
N VAL A 93 -8.03 -10.67 -13.45
CA VAL A 93 -8.43 -10.30 -14.83
C VAL A 93 -7.29 -10.51 -15.81
N ASP A 94 -6.08 -10.11 -15.44
CA ASP A 94 -4.91 -10.25 -16.31
C ASP A 94 -4.54 -11.72 -16.49
N LEU A 95 -4.51 -12.51 -15.42
CA LEU A 95 -4.29 -13.97 -15.53
C LEU A 95 -5.38 -14.67 -16.38
N ALA A 96 -6.64 -14.28 -16.22
CA ALA A 96 -7.75 -14.81 -17.05
C ALA A 96 -7.55 -14.45 -18.53
N THR A 97 -7.11 -13.23 -18.81
CA THR A 97 -6.85 -12.75 -20.18
C THR A 97 -5.63 -13.42 -20.79
N MET A 98 -4.57 -13.63 -20.00
CA MET A 98 -3.39 -14.39 -20.40
C MET A 98 -3.73 -15.83 -20.76
N ARG A 99 -4.68 -16.48 -20.06
CA ARG A 99 -5.16 -17.82 -20.43
C ARG A 99 -5.80 -17.87 -21.81
N GLU A 100 -6.53 -16.84 -22.21
CA GLU A 100 -7.06 -16.77 -23.58
C GLU A 100 -5.95 -16.45 -24.59
N ALA A 101 -5.09 -15.48 -24.27
CA ALA A 101 -4.01 -15.08 -25.16
C ALA A 101 -3.00 -16.22 -25.43
N ILE A 102 -2.68 -17.07 -24.44
CA ILE A 102 -1.81 -18.23 -24.66
C ILE A 102 -2.48 -19.25 -25.57
N VAL A 103 -3.80 -19.43 -25.49
CA VAL A 103 -4.58 -20.30 -26.38
C VAL A 103 -4.55 -19.76 -27.81
N ASP A 104 -4.76 -18.45 -27.99
CA ASP A 104 -4.69 -17.79 -29.31
C ASP A 104 -3.29 -17.93 -29.94
N LEU A 105 -2.24 -18.02 -29.11
CA LEU A 105 -0.85 -18.31 -29.52
C LEU A 105 -0.53 -19.81 -29.67
N GLY A 106 -1.50 -20.69 -29.47
CA GLY A 106 -1.38 -22.15 -29.61
C GLY A 106 -0.75 -22.88 -28.43
N GLY A 107 -0.67 -22.26 -27.25
CA GLY A 107 -0.16 -22.86 -26.01
C GLY A 107 -1.25 -23.39 -25.07
N ASP A 108 -0.84 -23.91 -23.90
CA ASP A 108 -1.74 -24.51 -22.90
C ASP A 108 -2.15 -23.48 -21.83
N PRO A 109 -3.46 -23.20 -21.65
CA PRO A 109 -3.93 -22.25 -20.63
C PRO A 109 -3.58 -22.67 -19.20
N SER A 110 -3.32 -23.95 -18.93
CA SER A 110 -2.93 -24.43 -17.60
C SER A 110 -1.53 -23.98 -17.17
N LYS A 111 -0.70 -23.53 -18.13
CA LYS A 111 0.62 -22.94 -17.84
C LYS A 111 0.52 -21.55 -17.22
N VAL A 112 -0.58 -20.83 -17.44
CA VAL A 112 -0.88 -19.58 -16.74
C VAL A 112 -1.54 -19.93 -15.41
N ASN A 113 -0.70 -20.17 -14.41
CA ASN A 113 -1.11 -20.60 -13.07
C ASN A 113 -0.05 -20.15 -12.05
N PRO A 114 -0.45 -19.59 -10.90
CA PRO A 114 0.47 -19.33 -9.80
C PRO A 114 1.36 -20.53 -9.43
N LEU A 115 2.68 -20.32 -9.43
CA LEU A 115 3.70 -21.30 -9.05
C LEU A 115 4.08 -21.22 -7.56
N ALA A 116 3.61 -20.19 -6.87
CA ALA A 116 3.80 -19.96 -5.44
C ALA A 116 2.46 -19.57 -4.81
N PRO A 117 2.31 -19.72 -3.47
CA PRO A 117 1.09 -19.32 -2.78
C PRO A 117 0.70 -17.89 -3.11
N ALA A 118 -0.55 -17.72 -3.53
CA ALA A 118 -1.15 -16.45 -3.91
C ALA A 118 -2.38 -16.20 -3.02
N GLU A 119 -2.27 -15.27 -2.09
CA GLU A 119 -3.26 -15.10 -1.02
C GLU A 119 -3.89 -13.71 -1.12
N LEU A 120 -5.19 -13.64 -1.40
CA LEU A 120 -5.94 -12.38 -1.50
C LEU A 120 -6.84 -12.21 -0.29
N VAL A 121 -6.89 -11.00 0.27
CA VAL A 121 -7.82 -10.62 1.33
C VAL A 121 -8.79 -9.55 0.82
N ILE A 122 -10.09 -9.73 1.02
CA ILE A 122 -11.10 -8.74 0.63
C ILE A 122 -11.33 -7.78 1.82
N ASP A 123 -10.80 -6.56 1.71
CA ASP A 123 -10.76 -5.58 2.80
C ASP A 123 -10.89 -4.11 2.34
N HIS A 124 -10.82 -3.83 1.04
CA HIS A 124 -10.94 -2.48 0.46
C HIS A 124 -12.35 -2.13 0.00
N SER A 125 -13.31 -3.06 0.12
CA SER A 125 -14.66 -2.90 -0.42
C SER A 125 -15.68 -2.33 0.56
N VAL A 126 -15.52 -2.58 1.86
CA VAL A 126 -16.39 -2.02 2.89
C VAL A 126 -16.22 -0.52 3.03
N ILE A 127 -17.34 0.18 3.18
CA ILE A 127 -17.44 1.64 3.39
C ILE A 127 -18.25 1.88 4.66
N ALA A 128 -17.86 2.88 5.45
CA ALA A 128 -18.63 3.30 6.63
C ALA A 128 -19.85 4.16 6.23
N ASP A 129 -20.78 3.58 5.44
CA ASP A 129 -22.03 4.23 5.05
C ASP A 129 -22.90 4.55 6.27
N VAL A 130 -23.02 3.58 7.18
CA VAL A 130 -23.74 3.66 8.46
C VAL A 130 -22.72 3.59 9.60
N PHE A 131 -22.94 4.39 10.65
CA PHE A 131 -22.02 4.52 11.78
C PHE A 131 -22.75 4.91 13.07
N GLY A 132 -22.09 4.74 14.21
CA GLY A 132 -22.59 5.18 15.52
C GLY A 132 -23.82 4.41 16.04
N THR A 133 -24.14 3.27 15.43
CA THR A 133 -25.26 2.39 15.82
C THR A 133 -24.80 0.95 15.96
N LYS A 134 -25.55 0.14 16.72
CA LYS A 134 -25.21 -1.28 16.97
C LYS A 134 -25.26 -2.15 15.71
N ASP A 135 -26.09 -1.79 14.74
CA ASP A 135 -26.31 -2.50 13.47
C ASP A 135 -25.45 -1.96 12.31
N SER A 136 -24.56 -0.99 12.57
CA SER A 136 -23.70 -0.39 11.54
C SER A 136 -22.89 -1.45 10.78
N PHE A 137 -22.31 -2.44 11.48
CA PHE A 137 -21.55 -3.51 10.85
C PHE A 137 -22.38 -4.34 9.86
N GLU A 138 -23.57 -4.77 10.27
CA GLU A 138 -24.45 -5.62 9.44
C GLU A 138 -24.92 -4.85 8.21
N GLN A 139 -25.40 -3.61 8.39
CA GLN A 139 -25.86 -2.77 7.28
C GLN A 139 -24.75 -2.45 6.28
N ASN A 140 -23.55 -2.09 6.76
CA ASN A 140 -22.42 -1.82 5.87
C ASN A 140 -21.98 -3.08 5.11
N THR A 141 -22.04 -4.25 5.75
CA THR A 141 -21.73 -5.53 5.10
C THR A 141 -22.77 -5.86 4.02
N ASP A 142 -24.06 -5.65 4.28
CA ASP A 142 -25.10 -5.88 3.28
C ASP A 142 -24.94 -4.96 2.06
N ILE A 143 -24.67 -3.66 2.30
CA ILE A 143 -24.38 -2.68 1.26
C ILE A 143 -23.12 -3.07 0.47
N GLU A 144 -22.07 -3.55 1.15
CA GLU A 144 -20.84 -4.03 0.51
C GLU A 144 -21.13 -5.19 -0.46
N TYR A 145 -21.92 -6.19 -0.04
CA TYR A 145 -22.27 -7.32 -0.90
C TYR A 145 -23.16 -6.91 -2.08
N GLU A 146 -24.11 -6.00 -1.88
CA GLU A 146 -24.94 -5.45 -2.95
C GLU A 146 -24.07 -4.77 -4.02
N ARG A 147 -23.13 -3.92 -3.61
CA ARG A 147 -22.27 -3.14 -4.52
C ARG A 147 -21.18 -3.96 -5.20
N ASN A 148 -20.76 -5.10 -4.64
CA ASN A 148 -19.57 -5.83 -5.08
C ASN A 148 -19.84 -7.28 -5.51
N ARG A 149 -21.11 -7.69 -5.62
CA ARG A 149 -21.52 -9.06 -5.97
C ARG A 149 -20.77 -9.64 -7.18
N GLU A 150 -20.61 -8.86 -8.24
CA GLU A 150 -19.94 -9.30 -9.47
C GLU A 150 -18.44 -9.53 -9.26
N ARG A 151 -17.75 -8.61 -8.58
CA ARG A 151 -16.33 -8.73 -8.23
C ARG A 151 -16.09 -9.95 -7.35
N TYR A 152 -16.98 -10.21 -6.40
CA TYR A 152 -16.87 -11.35 -5.49
C TYR A 152 -17.12 -12.68 -6.20
N ARG A 153 -18.10 -12.75 -7.11
CA ARG A 153 -18.26 -13.91 -8.02
C ARG A 153 -17.01 -14.17 -8.83
N PHE A 154 -16.39 -13.11 -9.36
CA PHE A 154 -15.16 -13.22 -10.15
C PHE A 154 -13.98 -13.75 -9.33
N LEU A 155 -13.76 -13.24 -8.12
CA LEU A 155 -12.70 -13.74 -7.23
C LEU A 155 -12.96 -15.18 -6.80
N ARG A 156 -14.23 -15.55 -6.55
CA ARG A 156 -14.61 -16.93 -6.22
C ARG A 156 -14.37 -17.90 -7.39
N TRP A 157 -14.62 -17.46 -8.64
CA TRP A 157 -14.21 -18.19 -9.84
C TRP A 157 -12.69 -18.38 -9.87
N GLY A 158 -11.92 -17.31 -9.63
CA GLY A 158 -10.47 -17.36 -9.59
C GLY A 158 -9.95 -18.42 -8.62
N GLN A 159 -10.53 -18.50 -7.41
CA GLN A 159 -10.16 -19.51 -6.41
C GLN A 159 -10.39 -20.95 -6.87
N GLY A 160 -11.37 -21.20 -7.75
CA GLY A 160 -11.59 -22.52 -8.36
C GLY A 160 -10.74 -22.77 -9.61
N ALA A 161 -10.23 -21.70 -10.24
CA ALA A 161 -9.56 -21.76 -11.54
C ALA A 161 -8.01 -21.83 -11.44
N PHE A 162 -7.42 -21.43 -10.31
CA PHE A 162 -5.97 -21.35 -10.09
C PHE A 162 -5.56 -22.16 -8.84
N ASP A 163 -4.53 -23.01 -8.94
CA ASP A 163 -4.26 -24.06 -7.93
C ASP A 163 -3.74 -23.52 -6.59
N GLU A 164 -2.89 -22.49 -6.63
CA GLU A 164 -2.23 -21.90 -5.44
C GLU A 164 -2.92 -20.59 -4.98
N PHE A 165 -4.10 -20.27 -5.54
CA PHE A 165 -4.81 -19.03 -5.24
C PHE A 165 -5.89 -19.23 -4.17
N LYS A 166 -5.79 -18.45 -3.10
CA LYS A 166 -6.76 -18.45 -1.99
C LYS A 166 -7.31 -17.06 -1.74
N VAL A 167 -8.58 -17.00 -1.37
CA VAL A 167 -9.31 -15.78 -1.07
C VAL A 167 -9.81 -15.83 0.37
N VAL A 168 -9.36 -14.89 1.19
CA VAL A 168 -9.97 -14.55 2.47
C VAL A 168 -11.17 -13.64 2.19
N PRO A 169 -12.40 -14.09 2.50
CA PRO A 169 -13.64 -13.43 2.13
C PRO A 169 -13.91 -12.16 2.96
N PRO A 170 -14.88 -11.34 2.54
CA PRO A 170 -15.20 -10.07 3.19
C PRO A 170 -15.56 -10.24 4.67
N GLY A 171 -15.29 -9.21 5.48
CA GLY A 171 -15.65 -9.20 6.90
C GLY A 171 -14.77 -10.09 7.79
N THR A 172 -13.60 -10.52 7.30
CA THR A 172 -12.64 -11.35 8.06
C THR A 172 -11.54 -10.52 8.71
N GLY A 173 -10.99 -9.53 7.98
CA GLY A 173 -9.89 -8.70 8.45
C GLY A 173 -9.19 -7.94 7.33
N ILE A 174 -8.15 -7.19 7.67
CA ILE A 174 -7.32 -6.41 6.76
C ILE A 174 -6.09 -7.24 6.35
N VAL A 175 -5.71 -7.17 5.08
CA VAL A 175 -4.66 -7.98 4.44
C VAL A 175 -3.39 -8.11 5.28
N HIS A 176 -2.88 -7.01 5.83
CA HIS A 176 -1.61 -7.01 6.56
C HIS A 176 -1.74 -7.57 7.97
N GLN A 177 -2.88 -7.35 8.63
CA GLN A 177 -3.14 -7.91 9.95
C GLN A 177 -3.38 -9.42 9.86
N VAL A 178 -4.22 -9.86 8.91
CA VAL A 178 -4.40 -11.29 8.59
C VAL A 178 -3.08 -11.94 8.16
N ASN A 179 -2.20 -11.20 7.47
CA ASN A 179 -0.88 -11.69 7.10
C ASN A 179 -0.03 -12.00 8.34
N ILE A 180 0.19 -11.04 9.23
CA ILE A 180 1.02 -11.29 10.42
C ILE A 180 0.37 -12.27 11.41
N GLU A 181 -0.96 -12.25 11.52
CA GLU A 181 -1.71 -13.10 12.46
C GLU A 181 -1.98 -14.50 11.93
N TYR A 182 -1.82 -14.77 10.62
CA TYR A 182 -2.11 -16.09 10.06
C TYR A 182 -1.27 -16.49 8.83
N LEU A 183 -1.20 -15.66 7.78
CA LEU A 183 -0.57 -16.05 6.50
C LEU A 183 0.97 -16.05 6.53
N ALA A 184 1.62 -15.36 7.45
CA ALA A 184 3.08 -15.35 7.55
C ALA A 184 3.59 -16.66 8.17
N ARG A 185 4.59 -17.27 7.53
CA ARG A 185 5.20 -18.52 8.00
C ARG A 185 6.54 -18.31 8.69
N VAL A 186 7.20 -17.18 8.46
CA VAL A 186 8.57 -16.83 8.89
C VAL A 186 9.64 -17.73 8.27
N VAL A 187 9.47 -19.04 8.35
CA VAL A 187 10.21 -20.04 7.57
C VAL A 187 9.20 -20.88 6.79
N MET A 188 9.30 -20.84 5.47
CA MET A 188 8.50 -21.62 4.55
C MET A 188 8.97 -23.07 4.52
N THR A 189 8.02 -23.97 4.26
CA THR A 189 8.33 -25.36 3.95
C THR A 189 7.67 -25.73 2.62
N ARG A 190 8.39 -26.43 1.74
CA ARG A 190 7.83 -26.91 0.47
C ARG A 190 8.50 -28.21 0.05
N THR A 191 7.69 -29.16 -0.40
CA THR A 191 8.21 -30.38 -1.02
C THR A 191 8.56 -30.09 -2.48
N VAL A 192 9.83 -30.24 -2.84
CA VAL A 192 10.33 -30.08 -4.20
C VAL A 192 10.96 -31.40 -4.62
N ASN A 193 10.42 -32.04 -5.67
CA ASN A 193 10.87 -33.35 -6.16
C ASN A 193 10.95 -34.43 -5.06
N GLY A 194 9.97 -34.45 -4.15
CA GLY A 194 9.91 -35.42 -3.05
C GLY A 194 10.76 -35.07 -1.82
N VAL A 195 11.54 -33.98 -1.86
CA VAL A 195 12.36 -33.52 -0.72
C VAL A 195 11.70 -32.34 -0.04
N LEU A 196 11.49 -32.43 1.27
CA LEU A 196 10.98 -31.32 2.08
C LEU A 196 12.09 -30.29 2.29
N ARG A 197 11.87 -29.06 1.82
CA ARG A 197 12.84 -27.96 1.92
C ARG A 197 12.33 -26.89 2.87
N ALA A 198 13.22 -26.28 3.66
CA ALA A 198 12.94 -25.10 4.45
C ALA A 198 13.73 -23.88 3.93
N TYR A 199 13.11 -22.71 3.94
CA TYR A 199 13.70 -21.44 3.47
C TYR A 199 12.97 -20.24 4.08
N PRO A 200 13.54 -19.03 4.10
CA PRO A 200 12.88 -17.85 4.68
C PRO A 200 11.56 -17.56 3.96
N ASP A 201 10.54 -17.21 4.74
CA ASP A 201 9.35 -16.57 4.18
C ASP A 201 9.75 -15.21 3.61
N THR A 202 9.30 -14.96 2.39
CA THR A 202 9.47 -13.69 1.70
C THR A 202 8.24 -13.40 0.86
N VAL A 203 7.82 -12.13 0.80
CA VAL A 203 6.55 -11.79 0.17
C VAL A 203 6.62 -10.46 -0.57
N VAL A 204 6.18 -10.48 -1.82
CA VAL A 204 5.78 -9.26 -2.51
C VAL A 204 4.27 -9.13 -2.44
N GLY A 205 3.75 -7.92 -2.32
CA GLY A 205 2.31 -7.72 -2.28
C GLY A 205 1.83 -6.57 -3.13
N THR A 206 0.60 -6.67 -3.62
CA THR A 206 -0.03 -5.61 -4.42
C THR A 206 -0.59 -4.48 -3.56
N ASP A 207 0.01 -4.25 -2.38
CA ASP A 207 -0.23 -3.12 -1.50
C ASP A 207 1.11 -2.61 -0.95
N SER A 208 1.25 -1.29 -0.82
CA SER A 208 2.51 -0.69 -0.39
C SER A 208 2.93 -1.11 1.02
N HIS A 209 1.98 -1.34 1.93
CA HIS A 209 2.26 -1.63 3.34
C HIS A 209 2.44 -3.13 3.62
N THR A 210 2.63 -3.96 2.58
CA THR A 210 3.09 -5.36 2.75
C THR A 210 4.37 -5.43 3.60
N THR A 211 5.13 -4.33 3.65
CA THR A 211 6.26 -4.12 4.54
C THR A 211 5.94 -4.29 6.03
N MET A 212 4.68 -4.27 6.46
CA MET A 212 4.27 -4.56 7.84
C MET A 212 4.79 -5.92 8.34
N VAL A 213 4.89 -6.91 7.46
CA VAL A 213 5.37 -8.25 7.79
C VAL A 213 6.86 -8.27 8.16
N ASN A 214 7.61 -7.23 7.80
CA ASN A 214 9.03 -7.10 8.15
C ASN A 214 9.27 -7.01 9.66
N GLY A 215 8.24 -6.67 10.46
CA GLY A 215 8.31 -6.74 11.92
C GLY A 215 8.55 -8.17 12.45
N LEU A 216 8.15 -9.20 11.70
CA LEU A 216 8.33 -10.63 12.01
C LEU A 216 9.65 -11.22 11.47
N GLY A 217 10.51 -10.40 10.86
CA GLY A 217 11.70 -10.89 10.14
C GLY A 217 11.41 -11.52 8.78
N VAL A 218 10.20 -11.34 8.24
CA VAL A 218 9.85 -11.75 6.88
C VAL A 218 10.19 -10.62 5.93
N LEU A 219 11.09 -10.83 4.98
CA LEU A 219 11.44 -9.81 4.00
C LEU A 219 10.29 -9.64 2.98
N GLY A 220 9.64 -8.49 2.99
CA GLY A 220 8.58 -8.19 2.05
C GLY A 220 8.30 -6.71 1.81
N TRP A 221 7.74 -6.42 0.63
CA TRP A 221 7.46 -5.07 0.18
C TRP A 221 6.33 -5.00 -0.86
N GLY A 222 5.84 -3.79 -1.09
CA GLY A 222 4.81 -3.52 -2.09
C GLY A 222 5.37 -3.45 -3.52
N VAL A 223 4.65 -4.08 -4.45
CA VAL A 223 4.91 -4.09 -5.89
C VAL A 223 3.63 -3.75 -6.67
N GLY A 224 3.76 -3.45 -7.96
CA GLY A 224 2.61 -3.32 -8.85
C GLY A 224 1.92 -4.67 -9.10
N GLY A 225 0.64 -4.63 -9.49
CA GLY A 225 -0.12 -5.83 -9.89
C GLY A 225 0.62 -6.64 -10.95
N ILE A 226 1.11 -5.97 -11.99
CA ILE A 226 1.83 -6.58 -13.10
C ILE A 226 3.12 -7.32 -12.66
N GLU A 227 3.89 -6.73 -11.75
CA GLU A 227 5.11 -7.36 -11.22
C GLU A 227 4.76 -8.56 -10.32
N ALA A 228 3.69 -8.43 -9.53
CA ALA A 228 3.15 -9.55 -8.75
C ALA A 228 2.65 -10.70 -9.65
N GLU A 229 1.96 -10.41 -10.74
CA GLU A 229 1.50 -11.41 -11.72
C GLU A 229 2.67 -12.15 -12.37
N ALA A 230 3.72 -11.43 -12.77
CA ALA A 230 4.93 -12.04 -13.30
C ALA A 230 5.59 -12.95 -12.26
N ALA A 231 5.68 -12.50 -11.00
CA ALA A 231 6.19 -13.31 -9.88
C ALA A 231 5.35 -14.57 -9.63
N LEU A 232 4.03 -14.46 -9.71
CA LEU A 232 3.13 -15.61 -9.63
C LEU A 232 3.41 -16.64 -10.73
N LEU A 233 3.77 -16.18 -11.92
CA LEU A 233 4.08 -17.02 -13.07
C LEU A 233 5.56 -17.46 -13.13
N GLY A 234 6.31 -17.25 -12.04
CA GLY A 234 7.69 -17.74 -11.89
C GLY A 234 8.78 -16.80 -12.37
N GLN A 235 8.46 -15.58 -12.80
CA GLN A 235 9.49 -14.59 -13.08
C GLN A 235 10.07 -14.04 -11.79
N PRO A 236 11.40 -14.05 -11.63
CA PRO A 236 12.04 -13.33 -10.54
C PRO A 236 11.79 -11.81 -10.67
N VAL A 237 11.75 -11.16 -9.52
CA VAL A 237 11.77 -9.70 -9.41
C VAL A 237 13.22 -9.23 -9.61
N SER A 238 13.44 -8.44 -10.66
CA SER A 238 14.73 -7.82 -10.94
C SER A 238 14.95 -6.63 -9.99
N MET A 239 16.12 -6.59 -9.35
CA MET A 239 16.51 -5.47 -8.50
C MET A 239 18.04 -5.30 -8.43
N LEU A 240 18.50 -4.10 -8.12
CA LEU A 240 19.90 -3.88 -7.75
C LEU A 240 20.11 -4.32 -6.30
N ILE A 241 21.31 -4.81 -5.95
CA ILE A 241 21.68 -5.10 -4.57
C ILE A 241 21.53 -3.81 -3.74
N PRO A 242 20.61 -3.76 -2.76
CA PRO A 242 20.25 -2.50 -2.12
C PRO A 242 21.30 -2.08 -1.10
N ARG A 243 21.48 -0.76 -0.94
CA ARG A 243 22.14 -0.21 0.25
C ARG A 243 21.28 -0.48 1.49
N VAL A 244 21.92 -0.75 2.63
CA VAL A 244 21.23 -1.03 3.89
C VAL A 244 21.59 0.01 4.94
N VAL A 245 20.58 0.70 5.45
CA VAL A 245 20.70 1.65 6.56
C VAL A 245 20.46 0.92 7.88
N GLY A 246 21.49 0.85 8.72
CA GLY A 246 21.39 0.32 10.07
C GLY A 246 20.73 1.35 10.98
N PHE A 247 19.57 1.00 11.55
CA PHE A 247 18.83 1.83 12.50
C PHE A 247 18.95 1.26 13.90
N LYS A 248 19.86 1.83 14.70
CA LYS A 248 20.14 1.36 16.05
C LYS A 248 19.11 1.87 17.02
N LEU A 249 18.53 0.98 17.81
CA LEU A 249 17.66 1.33 18.92
C LEU A 249 18.40 1.12 20.24
N SER A 250 18.24 2.07 21.16
CA SER A 250 18.73 2.00 22.55
C SER A 250 17.71 2.59 23.51
N GLY A 251 17.86 2.31 24.81
CA GLY A 251 16.92 2.79 25.83
C GLY A 251 15.57 2.08 25.79
N GLU A 252 14.58 2.67 26.44
CA GLU A 252 13.20 2.17 26.51
C GLU A 252 12.21 3.31 26.34
N LEU A 253 11.00 2.99 25.85
CA LEU A 253 9.95 3.98 25.63
C LEU A 253 9.46 4.57 26.96
N PRO A 254 9.30 5.90 27.07
CA PRO A 254 8.75 6.52 28.27
C PRO A 254 7.30 6.09 28.54
N VAL A 255 6.92 6.08 29.81
CA VAL A 255 5.54 5.83 30.23
C VAL A 255 4.59 6.82 29.56
N GLY A 256 3.50 6.31 28.99
CA GLY A 256 2.49 7.12 28.29
C GLY A 256 2.72 7.28 26.79
N THR A 257 3.89 6.88 26.28
CA THR A 257 4.12 6.80 24.83
C THR A 257 3.56 5.51 24.23
N THR A 258 3.28 5.54 22.93
CA THR A 258 2.64 4.47 22.18
C THR A 258 3.50 4.02 20.99
N ALA A 259 3.14 2.89 20.40
CA ALA A 259 3.74 2.42 19.14
C ALA A 259 3.64 3.46 18.02
N THR A 260 2.52 4.19 17.98
CA THR A 260 2.28 5.26 16.99
C THR A 260 3.30 6.39 17.16
N ASP A 261 3.58 6.80 18.40
CA ASP A 261 4.55 7.87 18.68
C ASP A 261 5.96 7.50 18.21
N MET A 262 6.37 6.26 18.47
CA MET A 262 7.63 5.70 17.99
C MET A 262 7.69 5.68 16.45
N ALA A 263 6.64 5.19 15.80
CA ALA A 263 6.58 5.08 14.35
C ALA A 263 6.58 6.47 13.66
N LEU A 264 5.87 7.45 14.20
CA LEU A 264 5.91 8.83 13.71
C LEU A 264 7.28 9.48 13.91
N THR A 265 7.96 9.17 15.03
CA THR A 265 9.32 9.64 15.30
C THR A 265 10.31 9.09 14.28
N ILE A 266 10.28 7.79 14.05
CA ILE A 266 11.13 7.11 13.05
C ILE A 266 10.81 7.61 11.63
N THR A 267 9.54 7.83 11.32
CA THR A 267 9.11 8.36 10.01
C THR A 267 9.72 9.73 9.71
N GLU A 268 9.69 10.65 10.67
CA GLU A 268 10.34 11.97 10.54
C GLU A 268 11.85 11.82 10.31
N MET A 269 12.53 11.01 11.12
CA MET A 269 13.98 10.81 11.04
C MET A 269 14.41 10.21 9.69
N LEU A 270 13.74 9.14 9.25
CA LEU A 270 14.07 8.44 8.01
C LEU A 270 13.76 9.27 6.77
N ARG A 271 12.69 10.08 6.78
CA ARG A 271 12.44 11.04 5.70
C ARG A 271 13.51 12.11 5.61
N LYS A 272 13.95 12.64 6.75
CA LYS A 272 15.04 13.63 6.79
C LYS A 272 16.37 13.02 6.31
N HIS A 273 16.61 11.76 6.61
CA HIS A 273 17.84 11.04 6.22
C HIS A 273 17.87 10.68 4.72
N GLY A 274 16.71 10.34 4.13
CA GLY A 274 16.62 9.96 2.72
C GLY A 274 16.95 8.49 2.49
N VAL A 275 15.93 7.65 2.59
CA VAL A 275 16.06 6.17 2.46
C VAL A 275 15.35 5.59 1.24
N VAL A 276 15.01 6.43 0.24
CA VAL A 276 14.41 5.98 -1.02
C VAL A 276 15.33 5.00 -1.74
N GLY A 277 14.79 3.84 -2.12
CA GLY A 277 15.55 2.78 -2.80
C GLY A 277 16.48 1.97 -1.88
N LYS A 278 16.55 2.29 -0.58
CA LYS A 278 17.37 1.58 0.41
C LYS A 278 16.54 0.62 1.25
N PHE A 279 17.21 -0.35 1.87
CA PHE A 279 16.66 -1.12 2.97
C PHE A 279 16.96 -0.43 4.29
N VAL A 280 16.06 -0.55 5.27
CA VAL A 280 16.30 -0.16 6.65
C VAL A 280 16.26 -1.42 7.51
N GLU A 281 17.24 -1.59 8.38
CA GLU A 281 17.33 -2.75 9.26
C GLU A 281 17.55 -2.30 10.71
N PHE A 282 16.66 -2.74 11.60
CA PHE A 282 16.72 -2.38 13.02
C PHE A 282 17.65 -3.31 13.79
N TYR A 283 18.51 -2.74 14.62
CA TYR A 283 19.48 -3.48 15.43
C TYR A 283 19.77 -2.78 16.76
N GLY A 284 20.64 -3.39 17.57
CA GLY A 284 21.10 -2.82 18.83
C GLY A 284 20.25 -3.25 20.05
N PRO A 285 20.69 -2.85 21.25
CA PRO A 285 20.15 -3.38 22.50
C PRO A 285 18.70 -3.01 22.76
N GLY A 286 18.17 -1.93 22.16
CA GLY A 286 16.77 -1.53 22.30
C GLY A 286 15.80 -2.45 21.54
N VAL A 287 16.25 -3.24 20.56
CA VAL A 287 15.34 -4.10 19.78
C VAL A 287 14.66 -5.14 20.66
N VAL A 288 15.36 -5.68 21.65
CA VAL A 288 14.85 -6.74 22.53
C VAL A 288 13.71 -6.27 23.44
N SER A 289 13.61 -4.96 23.71
CA SER A 289 12.55 -4.35 24.52
C SER A 289 11.35 -3.88 23.69
N VAL A 290 11.43 -3.91 22.36
CA VAL A 290 10.35 -3.46 21.46
C VAL A 290 9.37 -4.62 21.19
N PRO A 291 8.10 -4.52 21.63
CA PRO A 291 7.09 -5.55 21.39
C PRO A 291 6.80 -5.75 19.90
N MET A 292 6.36 -6.95 19.51
CA MET A 292 6.08 -7.29 18.11
C MET A 292 5.10 -6.31 17.44
N ALA A 293 4.08 -5.89 18.18
CA ALA A 293 3.10 -4.95 17.65
C ALA A 293 3.76 -3.63 17.20
N ASN A 294 4.72 -3.10 17.97
CA ASN A 294 5.48 -1.90 17.61
C ASN A 294 6.36 -2.15 16.37
N ARG A 295 7.02 -3.31 16.29
CA ARG A 295 7.85 -3.69 15.13
C ARG A 295 7.03 -3.70 13.84
N THR A 296 5.85 -4.30 13.88
CA THR A 296 4.94 -4.34 12.71
C THR A 296 4.38 -2.95 12.37
N THR A 297 4.07 -2.10 13.36
CA THR A 297 3.68 -0.70 13.11
C THR A 297 4.79 0.08 12.39
N ILE A 298 6.05 -0.12 12.77
CA ILE A 298 7.21 0.53 12.13
C ILE A 298 7.41 0.00 10.71
N GLY A 299 7.37 -1.32 10.52
CA GLY A 299 7.45 -1.94 9.20
C GLY A 299 6.31 -1.51 8.28
N ASN A 300 5.11 -1.31 8.82
CA ASN A 300 3.96 -0.83 8.05
C ASN A 300 4.25 0.52 7.39
N MET A 301 4.87 1.45 8.12
CA MET A 301 5.13 2.82 7.66
C MET A 301 6.31 2.95 6.66
N SER A 302 6.92 1.86 6.20
CA SER A 302 8.04 1.92 5.24
C SER A 302 7.79 2.78 4.00
N PRO A 303 6.64 2.66 3.31
CA PRO A 303 6.33 3.53 2.18
C PRO A 303 6.26 5.01 2.57
N GLU A 304 5.82 5.31 3.79
CA GLU A 304 5.66 6.67 4.30
C GLU A 304 6.99 7.35 4.59
N TYR A 305 8.07 6.61 4.89
CA TYR A 305 9.44 7.16 4.93
C TYR A 305 10.33 6.81 3.72
N GLY A 306 9.84 6.00 2.80
CA GLY A 306 10.38 5.79 1.46
C GLY A 306 11.31 4.59 1.30
N SER A 307 11.57 3.81 2.34
CA SER A 307 12.41 2.61 2.20
C SER A 307 11.65 1.49 1.49
N THR A 308 12.39 0.60 0.84
CA THR A 308 11.79 -0.60 0.22
C THR A 308 11.30 -1.57 1.29
N CYS A 309 12.04 -1.70 2.39
CA CYS A 309 11.63 -2.43 3.58
C CYS A 309 12.18 -1.76 4.85
N ALA A 310 11.60 -2.09 6.00
CA ALA A 310 12.15 -1.76 7.30
C ALA A 310 11.97 -2.97 8.23
N ILE A 311 13.05 -3.69 8.48
CA ILE A 311 13.01 -5.07 8.97
C ILE A 311 13.64 -5.24 10.34
N PHE A 312 13.00 -6.07 11.16
CA PHE A 312 13.50 -6.54 12.44
C PHE A 312 13.95 -7.99 12.28
N PRO A 313 15.20 -8.34 12.63
CA PRO A 313 15.65 -9.73 12.59
C PRO A 313 14.84 -10.65 13.52
N ILE A 314 14.85 -11.96 13.22
CA ILE A 314 14.13 -12.97 14.01
C ILE A 314 14.77 -13.11 15.38
N ASP A 315 13.96 -13.14 16.44
CA ASP A 315 14.39 -13.26 17.83
C ASP A 315 13.33 -13.93 18.73
N GLU A 316 13.52 -13.90 20.05
CA GLU A 316 12.57 -14.50 20.99
C GLU A 316 11.19 -13.83 20.96
N GLU A 317 11.12 -12.51 20.72
CA GLU A 317 9.85 -11.81 20.57
C GLU A 317 9.06 -12.32 19.36
N THR A 318 9.78 -12.66 18.28
CA THR A 318 9.18 -13.33 17.11
C THR A 318 8.55 -14.66 17.51
N LEU A 319 9.28 -15.52 18.25
CA LEU A 319 8.73 -16.80 18.71
C LEU A 319 7.56 -16.63 19.68
N ARG A 320 7.63 -15.66 20.61
CA ARG A 320 6.54 -15.32 21.52
C ARG A 320 5.27 -14.96 20.77
N TYR A 321 5.39 -14.13 19.73
CA TYR A 321 4.25 -13.76 18.90
C TYR A 321 3.70 -14.94 18.09
N LEU A 322 4.54 -15.80 17.52
CA LEU A 322 4.09 -17.00 16.80
C LEU A 322 3.31 -17.96 17.72
N ARG A 323 3.77 -18.18 18.96
CA ARG A 323 3.05 -18.97 19.96
C ARG A 323 1.72 -18.31 20.36
N LEU A 324 1.73 -17.00 20.62
CA LEU A 324 0.53 -16.22 20.96
C LEU A 324 -0.51 -16.34 19.85
N THR A 325 -0.09 -16.25 18.59
CA THR A 325 -0.99 -16.30 17.44
C THR A 325 -1.31 -17.73 16.99
N GLY A 326 -1.00 -18.72 17.82
CA GLY A 326 -1.48 -20.09 17.65
C GLY A 326 -0.72 -20.94 16.65
N ARG A 327 0.50 -20.54 16.24
CA ARG A 327 1.36 -21.40 15.42
C ARG A 327 1.76 -22.65 16.22
N ASN A 328 1.89 -23.77 15.52
CA ASN A 328 2.23 -25.03 16.16
C ASN A 328 3.70 -25.08 16.61
N ASP A 329 4.00 -25.93 17.59
CA ASP A 329 5.33 -26.01 18.20
C ASP A 329 6.42 -26.46 17.21
N ASP A 330 6.09 -27.36 16.27
CA ASP A 330 7.01 -27.79 15.21
C ASP A 330 7.46 -26.61 14.33
N GLN A 331 6.54 -25.73 13.96
CA GLN A 331 6.81 -24.54 13.16
C GLN A 331 7.66 -23.55 13.96
N VAL A 332 7.32 -23.31 15.23
CA VAL A 332 8.09 -22.41 16.11
C VAL A 332 9.53 -22.92 16.30
N ALA A 333 9.68 -24.24 16.53
CA ALA A 333 10.99 -24.88 16.63
C ALA A 333 11.78 -24.79 15.30
N LEU A 334 11.11 -24.97 14.16
CA LEU A 334 11.72 -24.81 12.84
C LEU A 334 12.23 -23.37 12.64
N VAL A 335 11.41 -22.36 12.95
CA VAL A 335 11.80 -20.95 12.83
C VAL A 335 13.05 -20.66 13.66
N GLU A 336 13.06 -21.08 14.92
CA GLU A 336 14.19 -20.86 15.82
C GLU A 336 15.47 -21.54 15.32
N GLN A 337 15.41 -22.84 15.03
CA GLN A 337 16.59 -23.61 14.65
C GLN A 337 17.11 -23.22 13.27
N TYR A 338 16.22 -22.93 12.33
CA TYR A 338 16.59 -22.43 11.01
C TYR A 338 17.28 -21.07 11.11
N ALA A 339 16.69 -20.11 11.83
CA ALA A 339 17.26 -18.77 11.98
C ALA A 339 18.65 -18.82 12.65
N LYS A 340 18.82 -19.63 13.69
CA LYS A 340 20.13 -19.84 14.34
C LYS A 340 21.14 -20.49 13.40
N ALA A 341 20.74 -21.53 12.67
CA ALA A 341 21.62 -22.24 11.74
C ALA A 341 22.10 -21.38 10.57
N GLN A 342 21.28 -20.41 10.13
CA GLN A 342 21.60 -19.50 9.03
C GLN A 342 22.27 -18.18 9.49
N GLY A 343 22.51 -17.98 10.79
CA GLY A 343 23.02 -16.71 11.30
C GLY A 343 22.04 -15.54 11.10
N MET A 344 20.74 -15.85 11.07
CA MET A 344 19.60 -14.93 10.90
C MET A 344 18.91 -14.62 12.24
N TRP A 345 19.36 -15.21 13.34
CA TRP A 345 18.90 -14.89 14.69
C TRP A 345 19.51 -13.56 15.18
N HIS A 346 18.71 -12.69 15.80
CA HIS A 346 19.18 -11.42 16.32
C HIS A 346 20.16 -11.61 17.49
N ASP A 347 21.34 -11.01 17.38
CA ASP A 347 22.28 -10.85 18.48
C ASP A 347 22.48 -9.34 18.74
N PRO A 348 22.06 -8.81 19.91
CA PRO A 348 22.15 -7.38 20.20
C PRO A 348 23.59 -6.87 20.35
N SER A 349 24.58 -7.75 20.48
CA SER A 349 26.01 -7.40 20.55
C SER A 349 26.66 -7.26 19.17
N VAL A 350 26.02 -7.78 18.12
CA VAL A 350 26.56 -7.78 16.76
C VAL A 350 26.08 -6.53 16.01
N SER A 351 27.01 -5.87 15.35
CA SER A 351 26.71 -4.85 14.34
C SER A 351 27.01 -5.42 12.95
N PRO A 352 25.99 -5.73 12.14
CA PRO A 352 26.19 -6.03 10.73
C PRO A 352 26.92 -4.89 10.00
N ARG A 353 27.52 -5.21 8.86
CA ARG A 353 28.12 -4.18 7.99
C ARG A 353 26.99 -3.43 7.28
N PHE A 354 26.74 -2.18 7.66
CA PHE A 354 25.70 -1.34 7.04
C PHE A 354 26.34 -0.28 6.13
N SER A 355 25.58 0.19 5.13
CA SER A 355 25.99 1.32 4.28
C SER A 355 26.01 2.63 5.03
N GLU A 356 25.04 2.82 5.92
CA GLU A 356 24.79 4.05 6.67
C GLU A 356 24.26 3.67 8.05
N ASN A 357 24.50 4.50 9.07
CA ASN A 357 24.05 4.25 10.43
C ASN A 357 23.28 5.46 10.96
N ILE A 358 22.18 5.19 11.65
CA ILE A 358 21.34 6.16 12.36
C ILE A 358 20.91 5.53 13.68
N GLU A 359 20.76 6.34 14.72
CA GLU A 359 20.47 5.87 16.06
C GLU A 359 19.26 6.63 16.66
N LEU A 360 18.44 5.93 17.44
CA LEU A 360 17.36 6.51 18.25
C LEU A 360 17.45 5.97 19.68
N ASP A 361 17.56 6.88 20.64
CA ASP A 361 17.30 6.60 22.04
C ASP A 361 15.79 6.67 22.27
N LEU A 362 15.17 5.53 22.56
CA LEU A 362 13.74 5.39 22.78
C LEU A 362 13.22 6.27 23.91
N SER A 363 14.06 6.62 24.89
CA SER A 363 13.68 7.51 26.00
C SER A 363 13.35 8.94 25.56
N THR A 364 13.72 9.31 24.32
CA THR A 364 13.46 10.63 23.75
C THR A 364 12.12 10.73 23.01
N VAL A 365 11.42 9.60 22.82
CA VAL A 365 10.12 9.57 22.16
C VAL A 365 9.07 10.25 23.04
N VAL A 366 8.23 11.09 22.43
CA VAL A 366 7.13 11.80 23.09
C VAL A 366 5.80 11.56 22.38
N SER A 367 4.69 11.63 23.11
CA SER A 367 3.34 11.56 22.53
C SER A 367 3.19 12.58 21.41
N SER A 368 2.75 12.13 20.24
CA SER A 368 2.75 12.92 19.01
C SER A 368 1.54 12.60 18.12
N ILE A 369 1.22 13.56 17.26
CA ILE A 369 0.34 13.38 16.09
C ILE A 369 1.15 13.69 14.82
N ALA A 370 0.60 13.42 13.64
CA ALA A 370 1.20 13.90 12.39
C ALA A 370 0.16 14.48 11.43
N GLY A 371 0.45 15.63 10.83
CA GLY A 371 -0.44 16.29 9.87
C GLY A 371 -0.24 17.80 9.75
N PRO A 372 -1.14 18.50 9.04
CA PRO A 372 -2.42 18.02 8.50
C PRO A 372 -2.38 17.36 7.11
N LYS A 373 -1.23 17.33 6.41
CA LYS A 373 -1.16 16.86 5.02
C LYS A 373 -0.22 15.68 4.77
N ARG A 374 0.77 15.44 5.62
CA ARG A 374 1.78 14.40 5.38
C ARG A 374 2.09 13.58 6.64
N PRO A 375 2.45 12.29 6.50
CA PRO A 375 2.74 11.42 7.65
C PRO A 375 4.01 11.81 8.42
N GLN A 376 4.98 12.44 7.75
CA GLN A 376 6.23 12.90 8.36
C GLN A 376 6.11 14.27 9.05
N ASP A 377 4.97 14.95 8.96
CA ASP A 377 4.73 16.24 9.62
C ASP A 377 4.40 16.00 11.11
N ARG A 378 5.36 15.45 11.86
CA ARG A 378 5.19 15.11 13.28
C ARG A 378 5.04 16.38 14.12
N ILE A 379 4.09 16.37 15.04
CA ILE A 379 3.83 17.42 16.01
C ILE A 379 3.73 16.77 17.38
N SER A 380 4.53 17.21 18.36
CA SER A 380 4.38 16.74 19.74
C SER A 380 2.99 17.13 20.25
N LEU A 381 2.39 16.30 21.11
CA LEU A 381 1.04 16.54 21.62
C LEU A 381 0.94 17.89 22.36
N THR A 382 1.98 18.27 23.09
CA THR A 382 2.12 19.57 23.77
C THR A 382 2.15 20.77 22.81
N ALA A 383 2.58 20.58 21.56
CA ALA A 383 2.62 21.62 20.54
C ALA A 383 1.38 21.61 19.63
N SER A 384 0.49 20.62 19.77
CA SER A 384 -0.61 20.35 18.82
C SER A 384 -1.50 21.57 18.57
N LYS A 385 -2.04 22.20 19.62
CA LYS A 385 -2.86 23.42 19.53
C LYS A 385 -2.12 24.58 18.85
N SER A 386 -0.94 24.93 19.36
CA SER A 386 -0.18 26.07 18.82
C SER A 386 0.27 25.87 17.37
N SER A 387 0.52 24.63 16.97
CA SER A 387 0.81 24.27 15.57
C SER A 387 -0.46 24.40 14.72
N PHE A 388 -1.58 23.88 15.20
CA PHE A 388 -2.87 23.99 14.55
C PHE A 388 -3.30 25.45 14.33
N GLU A 389 -3.24 26.30 15.36
CA GLU A 389 -3.60 27.73 15.28
C GLU A 389 -2.78 28.48 14.22
N LYS A 390 -1.50 28.13 14.04
CA LYS A 390 -0.63 28.72 13.00
C LYS A 390 -0.99 28.23 11.60
N ILE A 391 -1.39 26.97 11.48
CA ILE A 391 -1.66 26.32 10.19
C ILE A 391 -3.06 26.66 9.68
N LEU A 392 -4.06 26.78 10.55
CA LEU A 392 -5.46 26.98 10.17
C LEU A 392 -5.68 28.13 9.17
N PRO A 393 -5.11 29.34 9.35
CA PRO A 393 -5.31 30.45 8.43
C PRO A 393 -4.82 30.19 7.01
N THR A 394 -3.90 29.23 6.81
CA THR A 394 -3.37 28.86 5.48
C THR A 394 -4.38 28.09 4.63
N TYR A 395 -5.48 27.62 5.22
CA TYR A 395 -6.58 26.94 4.52
C TYR A 395 -7.74 27.86 4.20
N PHE A 396 -7.67 29.14 4.57
CA PHE A 396 -8.72 30.10 4.31
C PHE A 396 -8.62 30.61 2.88
N SER A 397 -9.76 30.61 2.20
CA SER A 397 -10.02 31.34 0.97
C SER A 397 -10.85 32.59 1.29
N ASP A 398 -11.06 33.45 0.29
CA ASP A 398 -12.00 34.58 0.40
C ASP A 398 -13.44 34.14 0.72
N LYS A 399 -13.76 32.86 0.48
CA LYS A 399 -15.07 32.26 0.76
C LYS A 399 -15.17 31.61 2.13
N THR A 400 -14.05 31.43 2.84
CA THR A 400 -14.06 30.71 4.12
C THR A 400 -14.78 31.52 5.20
N GLY A 401 -15.89 30.95 5.68
CA GLY A 401 -16.62 31.45 6.83
C GLY A 401 -15.78 31.40 8.10
N LYS A 402 -15.84 32.44 8.94
CA LYS A 402 -15.02 32.56 10.17
C LYS A 402 -15.82 32.39 11.47
N GLU A 403 -17.14 32.35 11.38
CA GLU A 403 -18.05 32.20 12.51
C GLU A 403 -18.36 30.72 12.78
N ALA A 404 -19.07 30.46 13.88
CA ALA A 404 -19.67 29.15 14.14
C ALA A 404 -21.06 29.06 13.50
N TYR A 405 -21.33 27.97 12.79
CA TYR A 405 -22.56 27.78 12.02
C TYR A 405 -23.51 26.80 12.72
N PRO A 406 -24.78 27.16 12.96
CA PRO A 406 -25.73 26.28 13.61
C PRO A 406 -26.09 25.11 12.71
N VAL A 407 -26.05 23.91 13.28
CA VAL A 407 -26.38 22.65 12.61
C VAL A 407 -27.20 21.76 13.55
N LYS A 408 -27.97 20.84 12.98
CA LYS A 408 -28.75 19.88 13.73
C LYS A 408 -28.32 18.47 13.33
N VAL A 409 -27.70 17.74 14.25
CA VAL A 409 -27.31 16.34 14.02
C VAL A 409 -28.33 15.45 14.71
N GLY A 410 -29.21 14.83 13.92
CA GLY A 410 -30.37 14.10 14.44
C GLY A 410 -31.30 15.03 15.25
N ALA A 411 -31.47 14.75 16.54
CA ALA A 411 -32.27 15.59 17.43
C ALA A 411 -31.47 16.70 18.14
N LYS A 412 -30.13 16.72 18.03
CA LYS A 412 -29.26 17.62 18.80
C LYS A 412 -28.90 18.87 17.99
N ALA A 413 -29.24 20.05 18.53
CA ALA A 413 -28.76 21.32 18.01
C ALA A 413 -27.32 21.57 18.47
N THR A 414 -26.45 21.97 17.56
CA THR A 414 -25.04 22.26 17.84
C THR A 414 -24.48 23.26 16.83
N THR A 415 -23.18 23.51 16.84
CA THR A 415 -22.50 24.40 15.89
C THR A 415 -21.28 23.70 15.31
N ILE A 416 -20.93 24.05 14.07
CA ILE A 416 -19.68 23.64 13.42
C ILE A 416 -18.87 24.87 13.01
N LYS A 417 -17.56 24.83 13.18
CA LYS A 417 -16.61 25.88 12.79
C LYS A 417 -15.31 25.30 12.23
N ASN A 418 -14.45 26.16 11.74
CA ASN A 418 -13.08 25.79 11.34
C ASN A 418 -12.33 25.10 12.49
N GLY A 419 -11.61 24.03 12.19
CA GLY A 419 -10.83 23.27 13.17
C GLY A 419 -11.58 22.16 13.91
N ASP A 420 -12.90 22.12 13.80
CA ASP A 420 -13.68 21.05 14.43
C ASP A 420 -13.30 19.68 13.84
N VAL A 421 -13.25 18.67 14.70
CA VAL A 421 -13.02 17.28 14.32
C VAL A 421 -14.37 16.72 13.88
N VAL A 422 -14.53 16.44 12.59
CA VAL A 422 -15.77 15.87 12.03
C VAL A 422 -15.68 14.36 11.81
N ILE A 423 -14.47 13.79 11.79
CA ILE A 423 -14.23 12.35 11.73
C ILE A 423 -13.20 11.97 12.80
N ALA A 424 -13.53 11.00 13.63
CA ALA A 424 -12.60 10.35 14.55
C ALA A 424 -12.67 8.83 14.33
N SER A 425 -11.63 8.25 13.73
CA SER A 425 -11.68 6.86 13.24
C SER A 425 -10.55 6.01 13.81
N ILE A 426 -10.90 4.99 14.58
CA ILE A 426 -9.97 3.90 14.92
C ILE A 426 -10.03 2.90 13.78
N THR A 427 -9.00 2.90 12.95
CA THR A 427 -8.91 2.21 11.66
C THR A 427 -7.47 1.78 11.40
N SER A 428 -7.26 1.05 10.30
CA SER A 428 -5.94 0.67 9.75
C SER A 428 -5.25 -0.48 10.50
N CYS A 429 -4.75 -1.43 9.71
CA CYS A 429 -3.83 -2.47 10.16
C CYS A 429 -2.62 -1.91 10.92
N THR A 430 -2.19 -0.67 10.67
CA THR A 430 -1.05 -0.03 11.35
C THR A 430 -1.16 -0.06 12.87
N ASN A 431 -2.36 0.18 13.41
CA ASN A 431 -2.61 0.29 14.85
C ASN A 431 -3.61 -0.75 15.37
N THR A 432 -4.55 -1.24 14.55
CA THR A 432 -5.55 -2.23 15.02
C THR A 432 -4.96 -3.61 15.29
N SER A 433 -3.78 -3.90 14.75
CA SER A 433 -3.01 -5.11 15.07
C SER A 433 -2.29 -5.04 16.42
N ASN A 434 -2.34 -3.88 17.10
CA ASN A 434 -1.62 -3.64 18.33
C ASN A 434 -2.58 -3.58 19.53
N PRO A 435 -2.66 -4.66 20.33
CA PRO A 435 -3.56 -4.70 21.48
C PRO A 435 -3.31 -3.60 22.50
N SER A 436 -2.07 -3.13 22.68
CA SER A 436 -1.75 -2.11 23.69
C SER A 436 -2.46 -0.79 23.43
N VAL A 437 -2.47 -0.34 22.17
CA VAL A 437 -3.18 0.91 21.82
C VAL A 437 -4.68 0.72 21.69
N MET A 438 -5.14 -0.47 21.28
CA MET A 438 -6.56 -0.79 21.19
C MET A 438 -7.21 -0.89 22.58
N ILE A 439 -6.61 -1.65 23.51
CA ILE A 439 -7.04 -1.70 24.91
C ILE A 439 -6.87 -0.34 25.58
N GLY A 440 -5.80 0.39 25.28
CA GLY A 440 -5.61 1.77 25.76
C GLY A 440 -6.79 2.68 25.35
N ALA A 441 -7.25 2.60 24.10
CA ALA A 441 -8.39 3.39 23.63
C ALA A 441 -9.68 3.03 24.37
N ALA A 442 -9.90 1.73 24.59
CA ALA A 442 -11.09 1.22 25.25
C ALA A 442 -11.11 1.51 26.76
N LEU A 443 -9.96 1.48 27.43
CA LEU A 443 -9.82 1.91 28.82
C LEU A 443 -10.00 3.43 28.98
N LEU A 444 -9.48 4.23 28.04
CA LEU A 444 -9.73 5.67 28.01
C LEU A 444 -11.23 5.95 27.84
N ALA A 445 -11.89 5.25 26.90
CA ALA A 445 -13.34 5.34 26.70
C ALA A 445 -14.12 4.96 27.98
N LYS A 446 -13.73 3.87 28.65
CA LYS A 446 -14.31 3.45 29.94
C LYS A 446 -14.23 4.57 30.98
N LYS A 447 -13.02 5.11 31.22
CA LYS A 447 -12.81 6.18 32.21
C LYS A 447 -13.59 7.46 31.85
N ALA A 448 -13.66 7.81 30.57
CA ALA A 448 -14.43 8.95 30.07
C ALA A 448 -15.93 8.79 30.33
N VAL A 449 -16.51 7.64 29.97
CA VAL A 449 -17.93 7.34 30.16
C VAL A 449 -18.31 7.26 31.63
N GLU A 450 -17.46 6.65 32.47
CA GLU A 450 -17.69 6.58 33.92
C GLU A 450 -17.73 7.97 34.57
N LYS A 451 -16.92 8.90 34.07
CA LYS A 451 -16.96 10.33 34.44
C LYS A 451 -18.12 11.10 33.82
N GLY A 452 -18.85 10.55 32.86
CA GLY A 452 -20.02 11.19 32.23
C GLY A 452 -19.72 11.96 30.95
N LEU A 453 -18.52 11.80 30.38
CA LEU A 453 -18.16 12.40 29.09
C LEU A 453 -18.82 11.65 27.92
N THR A 454 -19.07 12.37 26.83
CA THR A 454 -19.56 11.82 25.55
C THR A 454 -18.82 12.47 24.39
N SER A 455 -18.66 11.77 23.27
CA SER A 455 -18.11 12.36 22.05
C SER A 455 -19.01 13.51 21.56
N LYS A 456 -18.43 14.53 20.94
CA LYS A 456 -19.21 15.68 20.44
C LYS A 456 -20.17 15.24 19.33
N PRO A 457 -21.38 15.82 19.25
CA PRO A 457 -22.44 15.32 18.37
C PRO A 457 -22.16 15.47 16.87
N TRP A 458 -21.24 16.34 16.46
CA TRP A 458 -20.84 16.51 15.05
C TRP A 458 -19.74 15.54 14.61
N VAL A 459 -19.14 14.79 15.54
CA VAL A 459 -18.03 13.88 15.24
C VAL A 459 -18.59 12.55 14.74
N LYS A 460 -18.23 12.17 13.51
CA LYS A 460 -18.42 10.80 13.00
C LYS A 460 -17.37 9.87 13.62
N THR A 461 -17.76 9.12 14.64
CA THR A 461 -16.91 8.10 15.27
C THR A 461 -17.07 6.73 14.60
N THR A 462 -15.97 6.02 14.38
CA THR A 462 -15.96 4.70 13.72
C THR A 462 -14.88 3.79 14.28
N LEU A 463 -15.19 2.51 14.44
CA LEU A 463 -14.26 1.44 14.78
C LEU A 463 -14.20 0.42 13.63
N ALA A 464 -13.04 0.31 12.99
CA ALA A 464 -12.77 -0.63 11.89
C ALA A 464 -11.52 -1.47 12.18
N PRO A 465 -11.64 -2.56 12.97
CA PRO A 465 -10.52 -3.42 13.32
C PRO A 465 -10.02 -4.24 12.12
N GLY A 466 -8.73 -4.57 12.12
CA GLY A 466 -8.14 -5.41 11.08
C GLY A 466 -8.27 -6.92 11.29
N SER A 467 -8.90 -7.38 12.37
CA SER A 467 -9.34 -8.78 12.53
C SER A 467 -10.45 -8.90 13.59
N LYS A 468 -11.17 -10.02 13.58
CA LYS A 468 -12.19 -10.36 14.59
C LYS A 468 -11.64 -10.55 16.00
N VAL A 469 -10.35 -10.87 16.11
CA VAL A 469 -9.66 -11.04 17.40
C VAL A 469 -9.79 -9.76 18.25
N VAL A 470 -9.84 -8.59 17.61
CA VAL A 470 -9.96 -7.30 18.28
C VAL A 470 -11.28 -7.14 19.04
N THR A 471 -12.39 -7.49 18.40
CA THR A 471 -13.70 -7.44 19.05
C THR A 471 -13.82 -8.52 20.10
N ASP A 472 -13.27 -9.72 19.86
CA ASP A 472 -13.30 -10.83 20.83
C ASP A 472 -12.63 -10.43 22.16
N TYR A 473 -11.46 -9.76 22.13
CA TYR A 473 -10.83 -9.31 23.38
C TYR A 473 -11.52 -8.09 24.02
N TYR A 474 -12.18 -7.22 23.24
CA TYR A 474 -13.00 -6.14 23.81
C TYR A 474 -14.23 -6.70 24.53
N ASP A 475 -14.89 -7.69 23.94
CA ASP A 475 -16.05 -8.35 24.53
C ASP A 475 -15.66 -9.13 25.78
N ARG A 476 -14.56 -9.89 25.72
CA ARG A 476 -14.03 -10.64 26.88
C ARG A 476 -13.59 -9.72 28.02
N ALA A 477 -13.07 -8.53 27.71
CA ALA A 477 -12.70 -7.52 28.70
C ALA A 477 -13.88 -6.66 29.18
N ASP A 478 -15.10 -6.87 28.64
CA ASP A 478 -16.30 -6.07 28.93
C ASP A 478 -16.09 -4.57 28.63
N LEU A 479 -15.35 -4.29 27.54
CA LEU A 479 -14.98 -2.94 27.12
C LEU A 479 -15.81 -2.41 25.94
N THR A 480 -16.41 -3.28 25.13
CA THR A 480 -17.19 -2.91 23.93
C THR A 480 -18.26 -1.86 24.22
N LYS A 481 -19.02 -2.02 25.30
CA LYS A 481 -20.10 -1.09 25.70
C LYS A 481 -19.64 0.36 25.90
N TYR A 482 -18.39 0.57 26.31
CA TYR A 482 -17.85 1.91 26.53
C TYR A 482 -17.42 2.56 25.21
N MET A 483 -16.91 1.76 24.27
CA MET A 483 -16.64 2.22 22.90
C MET A 483 -17.94 2.61 22.20
N GLU A 484 -18.97 1.77 22.29
CA GLU A 484 -20.30 2.07 21.75
C GLU A 484 -20.94 3.31 22.38
N ALA A 485 -20.77 3.52 23.69
CA ALA A 485 -21.28 4.72 24.37
C ALA A 485 -20.67 6.03 23.84
N LEU A 486 -19.47 5.97 23.27
CA LEU A 486 -18.81 7.10 22.58
C LEU A 486 -19.03 7.09 21.06
N GLY A 487 -19.86 6.18 20.54
CA GLY A 487 -20.19 6.01 19.12
C GLY A 487 -19.15 5.25 18.30
N PHE A 488 -18.10 4.70 18.92
CA PHE A 488 -17.12 3.83 18.25
C PHE A 488 -17.67 2.42 18.08
N ASN A 489 -18.83 2.31 17.42
CA ASN A 489 -19.41 1.04 17.02
C ASN A 489 -18.60 0.43 15.88
N LEU A 490 -18.59 -0.90 15.84
CA LEU A 490 -18.00 -1.65 14.72
C LEU A 490 -18.71 -1.28 13.42
N VAL A 491 -17.94 -0.81 12.43
CA VAL A 491 -18.46 -0.49 11.09
C VAL A 491 -18.06 -1.51 10.03
N GLY A 492 -17.02 -2.31 10.27
CA GLY A 492 -16.47 -3.26 9.31
C GLY A 492 -15.11 -3.81 9.72
N TYR A 493 -14.77 -5.01 9.23
CA TYR A 493 -13.40 -5.55 9.30
C TYR A 493 -12.71 -5.32 7.96
N GLY A 494 -12.14 -4.13 7.77
CA GLY A 494 -11.53 -3.71 6.52
C GLY A 494 -10.85 -2.36 6.61
N CYS A 495 -10.27 -1.89 5.51
CA CYS A 495 -9.48 -0.66 5.46
C CYS A 495 -10.30 0.60 5.78
N VAL A 496 -11.58 0.65 5.38
CA VAL A 496 -12.56 1.71 5.69
C VAL A 496 -11.92 3.12 5.58
N THR A 497 -11.89 3.90 6.65
CA THR A 497 -11.42 5.29 6.65
C THR A 497 -9.94 5.41 6.25
N CYS A 498 -9.11 4.40 6.54
CA CYS A 498 -7.69 4.41 6.18
C CYS A 498 -7.46 4.54 4.67
N ILE A 499 -8.32 3.93 3.85
CA ILE A 499 -8.22 4.01 2.38
C ILE A 499 -9.08 5.14 1.79
N GLY A 500 -9.81 5.89 2.62
CA GLY A 500 -10.75 6.92 2.18
C GLY A 500 -12.20 6.45 2.05
N ASN A 501 -12.50 5.19 2.40
CA ASN A 501 -13.85 4.64 2.46
C ASN A 501 -14.56 5.07 3.76
N SER A 502 -14.45 6.35 4.10
CA SER A 502 -15.01 6.93 5.32
C SER A 502 -16.53 7.08 5.27
N GLY A 503 -17.15 6.95 4.09
CA GLY A 503 -18.58 7.17 3.87
C GLY A 503 -19.01 8.62 4.06
N PRO A 504 -20.30 8.94 3.89
CA PRO A 504 -20.79 10.31 4.01
C PRO A 504 -20.72 10.82 5.46
N LEU A 505 -20.46 12.12 5.62
CA LEU A 505 -20.76 12.84 6.87
C LEU A 505 -22.29 12.99 7.04
N PRO A 506 -22.79 13.29 8.26
CA PRO A 506 -24.17 13.76 8.40
C PRO A 506 -24.47 14.89 7.41
N ILE A 507 -25.62 14.82 6.76
CA ILE A 507 -25.98 15.71 5.64
C ILE A 507 -25.89 17.18 6.06
N GLU A 508 -26.35 17.51 7.26
CA GLU A 508 -26.32 18.86 7.81
C GLU A 508 -24.91 19.36 8.07
N ILE A 509 -23.99 18.48 8.49
CA ILE A 509 -22.57 18.82 8.68
C ILE A 509 -21.90 19.02 7.31
N SER A 510 -22.05 18.06 6.40
CA SER A 510 -21.48 18.17 5.04
C SER A 510 -21.97 19.44 4.34
N LYS A 511 -23.26 19.74 4.43
CA LYS A 511 -23.86 20.96 3.88
C LYS A 511 -23.22 22.22 4.48
N ALA A 512 -23.17 22.33 5.81
CA ALA A 512 -22.61 23.50 6.47
C ALA A 512 -21.11 23.71 6.16
N VAL A 513 -20.35 22.61 6.07
CA VAL A 513 -18.93 22.64 5.69
C VAL A 513 -18.76 23.16 4.27
N ASN A 514 -19.53 22.64 3.31
CA ASN A 514 -19.39 23.01 1.90
C ASN A 514 -19.93 24.42 1.60
N GLU A 515 -21.09 24.81 2.16
CA GLU A 515 -21.69 26.13 1.93
C GLU A 515 -20.84 27.28 2.48
N ASN A 516 -20.07 27.03 3.55
CA ASN A 516 -19.26 28.04 4.23
C ASN A 516 -17.75 27.82 4.05
N ASP A 517 -17.35 26.89 3.17
CA ASP A 517 -15.95 26.57 2.85
C ASP A 517 -15.09 26.28 4.10
N LEU A 518 -15.65 25.59 5.10
CA LEU A 518 -15.01 25.38 6.39
C LEU A 518 -13.79 24.46 6.28
N ALA A 519 -12.72 24.82 6.98
CA ALA A 519 -11.53 24.00 7.14
C ALA A 519 -11.68 23.09 8.37
N VAL A 520 -12.49 22.04 8.24
CA VAL A 520 -12.69 21.01 9.27
C VAL A 520 -11.62 19.91 9.20
N THR A 521 -11.56 19.08 10.24
CA THR A 521 -10.47 18.13 10.46
C THR A 521 -10.96 16.68 10.61
N ALA A 522 -10.11 15.72 10.27
CA ALA A 522 -10.24 14.31 10.63
C ALA A 522 -9.05 13.86 11.46
N VAL A 523 -9.30 13.02 12.47
CA VAL A 523 -8.27 12.36 13.27
C VAL A 523 -8.45 10.85 13.13
N LEU A 524 -7.39 10.14 12.72
CA LEU A 524 -7.47 8.71 12.47
C LEU A 524 -6.19 7.97 12.88
N SER A 525 -6.33 6.70 13.25
CA SER A 525 -5.20 5.81 13.53
C SER A 525 -4.60 5.16 12.29
N GLY A 526 -4.66 5.86 11.15
CA GLY A 526 -4.11 5.42 9.87
C GLY A 526 -2.60 5.67 9.74
N ASN A 527 -2.11 5.53 8.51
CA ASN A 527 -0.73 5.83 8.12
C ASN A 527 -0.61 6.94 7.06
N ARG A 528 -1.73 7.35 6.43
CA ARG A 528 -1.78 8.40 5.41
C ARG A 528 -2.83 9.45 5.73
N ASN A 529 -2.47 10.71 5.49
CA ASN A 529 -3.29 11.89 5.79
C ASN A 529 -3.20 12.95 4.67
N PHE A 530 -2.93 12.53 3.44
CA PHE A 530 -2.91 13.43 2.28
C PHE A 530 -4.26 14.12 2.08
N GLU A 531 -4.22 15.36 1.59
CA GLU A 531 -5.42 16.15 1.30
C GLU A 531 -6.32 15.42 0.28
N GLY A 532 -7.64 15.41 0.55
CA GLY A 532 -8.64 14.73 -0.29
C GLY A 532 -8.64 13.20 -0.22
N ARG A 533 -7.79 12.59 0.62
CA ARG A 533 -7.74 11.13 0.79
C ARG A 533 -8.84 10.59 1.69
N ILE A 534 -9.05 11.22 2.85
CA ILE A 534 -9.88 10.65 3.92
C ILE A 534 -11.38 10.86 3.66
N SER A 535 -11.77 12.08 3.33
CA SER A 535 -13.13 12.46 3.00
C SER A 535 -13.10 13.68 2.08
N PRO A 536 -14.03 13.80 1.11
CA PRO A 536 -14.13 15.00 0.27
C PRO A 536 -14.46 16.27 1.06
N ASP A 537 -15.08 16.15 2.24
CA ASP A 537 -15.49 17.27 3.08
C ASP A 537 -14.35 17.78 3.99
N VAL A 538 -13.21 17.08 4.06
CA VAL A 538 -12.16 17.36 5.05
C VAL A 538 -10.89 17.87 4.38
N LYS A 539 -10.43 19.06 4.82
CA LYS A 539 -9.20 19.69 4.30
C LYS A 539 -7.94 19.30 5.08
N MET A 540 -8.07 18.95 6.36
CA MET A 540 -6.94 18.68 7.27
C MET A 540 -7.09 17.31 7.94
N ASN A 541 -6.06 16.48 7.89
CA ASN A 541 -6.10 15.11 8.43
C ASN A 541 -4.92 14.85 9.36
N TYR A 542 -5.18 14.29 10.54
CA TYR A 542 -4.16 14.01 11.55
C TYR A 542 -4.09 12.52 11.87
N LEU A 543 -2.88 11.98 11.82
CA LEU A 543 -2.57 10.63 12.31
C LEU A 543 -2.34 10.68 13.80
N ALA A 544 -2.98 9.80 14.55
CA ALA A 544 -2.86 9.72 16.00
C ALA A 544 -3.01 8.28 16.50
N SER A 545 -2.53 7.99 17.70
CA SER A 545 -2.78 6.68 18.34
C SER A 545 -4.28 6.49 18.62
N PRO A 546 -4.81 5.25 18.62
CA PRO A 546 -6.21 5.00 18.96
C PRO A 546 -6.73 5.68 20.24
N PRO A 547 -5.98 5.76 21.37
CA PRO A 547 -6.41 6.53 22.53
C PRO A 547 -6.54 8.04 22.26
N LEU A 548 -5.64 8.61 21.46
CA LEU A 548 -5.74 10.02 21.05
C LEU A 548 -6.91 10.26 20.08
N VAL A 549 -7.25 9.30 19.23
CA VAL A 549 -8.47 9.39 18.40
C VAL A 549 -9.71 9.54 19.29
N VAL A 550 -9.81 8.74 20.37
CA VAL A 550 -10.90 8.88 21.35
C VAL A 550 -10.83 10.24 22.05
N ALA A 551 -9.64 10.69 22.48
CA ALA A 551 -9.46 11.99 23.13
C ALA A 551 -9.92 13.17 22.24
N TYR A 552 -9.57 13.16 20.95
CA TYR A 552 -10.02 14.16 19.99
C TYR A 552 -11.52 14.05 19.65
N ALA A 553 -12.14 12.88 19.75
CA ALA A 553 -13.59 12.74 19.63
C ALA A 553 -14.34 13.39 20.82
N LEU A 554 -13.76 13.31 22.02
CA LEU A 554 -14.28 13.95 23.23
C LEU A 554 -14.11 15.48 23.17
N ALA A 555 -12.92 15.95 22.75
CA ALA A 555 -12.65 17.38 22.56
C ALA A 555 -13.51 17.98 21.43
N GLY A 556 -13.58 17.27 20.30
CA GLY A 556 -14.32 17.64 19.08
C GLY A 556 -13.66 18.73 18.25
N THR A 557 -12.41 19.10 18.53
CA THR A 557 -11.66 20.15 17.82
C THR A 557 -10.15 19.90 17.92
N MET A 558 -9.40 20.36 16.92
CA MET A 558 -7.92 20.43 16.99
C MET A 558 -7.42 21.65 17.80
N ASP A 559 -8.31 22.61 18.07
CA ASP A 559 -8.05 23.77 18.92
C ASP A 559 -8.18 23.42 20.41
N HIS A 560 -7.35 22.48 20.88
CA HIS A 560 -7.42 21.93 22.23
C HIS A 560 -6.02 21.63 22.78
N ASP A 561 -5.73 22.13 23.98
CA ASP A 561 -4.51 21.84 24.73
C ASP A 561 -4.81 20.78 25.79
N PHE A 562 -4.43 19.52 25.55
CA PHE A 562 -4.72 18.42 26.48
C PHE A 562 -4.05 18.52 27.86
N GLU A 563 -3.08 19.43 28.03
CA GLU A 563 -2.46 19.65 29.34
C GLU A 563 -3.35 20.54 30.24
N ASN A 564 -4.02 21.52 29.65
CA ASN A 564 -4.69 22.61 30.37
C ASN A 564 -6.21 22.69 30.13
N ASP A 565 -6.68 22.28 28.95
CA ASP A 565 -8.07 22.38 28.55
C ASP A 565 -8.88 21.14 29.02
N SER A 566 -10.10 21.37 29.49
CA SER A 566 -11.02 20.33 29.94
C SER A 566 -11.70 19.62 28.75
N LEU A 567 -11.81 18.29 28.83
CA LEU A 567 -12.60 17.47 27.89
C LEU A 567 -14.11 17.56 28.14
N GLY A 568 -14.48 18.09 29.30
CA GLY A 568 -15.85 18.25 29.77
C GLY A 568 -15.89 18.18 31.29
N ASN A 569 -17.09 18.34 31.85
CA ASN A 569 -17.27 18.25 33.29
C ASN A 569 -17.76 16.84 33.66
N ASP A 570 -17.32 16.34 34.81
CA ASP A 570 -17.84 15.11 35.37
C ASP A 570 -19.27 15.28 35.93
N LYS A 571 -19.82 14.20 36.48
CA LYS A 571 -21.15 14.18 37.10
C LYS A 571 -21.30 15.16 38.28
N ASP A 572 -20.19 15.58 38.91
CA ASP A 572 -20.17 16.55 40.01
C ASP A 572 -19.86 17.98 39.52
N GLY A 573 -19.73 18.18 38.21
CA GLY A 573 -19.42 19.47 37.59
C GLY A 573 -17.93 19.83 37.57
N LYS A 574 -17.02 18.92 37.94
CA LYS A 574 -15.56 19.18 37.95
C LYS A 574 -14.95 18.99 36.55
N PRO A 575 -14.00 19.83 36.13
CA PRO A 575 -13.32 19.65 34.86
C PRO A 575 -12.55 18.32 34.82
N VAL A 576 -12.62 17.62 33.70
CA VAL A 576 -11.90 16.37 33.44
C VAL A 576 -10.82 16.63 32.40
N LEU A 577 -9.56 16.47 32.79
CA LEU A 577 -8.39 16.60 31.90
C LEU A 577 -8.01 15.23 31.32
N LEU A 578 -7.22 15.23 30.25
CA LEU A 578 -6.77 13.97 29.62
C LEU A 578 -6.04 13.05 30.61
N LYS A 579 -5.18 13.62 31.46
CA LYS A 579 -4.44 12.89 32.49
C LYS A 579 -5.34 12.16 33.51
N ASP A 580 -6.58 12.62 33.69
CA ASP A 580 -7.51 12.02 34.65
C ASP A 580 -8.16 10.74 34.11
N ILE A 581 -8.09 10.53 32.79
CA ILE A 581 -8.70 9.39 32.08
C ILE A 581 -7.70 8.59 31.26
N TRP A 582 -6.43 8.99 31.20
CA TRP A 582 -5.39 8.23 30.51
C TRP A 582 -5.10 6.93 31.24
N PRO A 583 -5.10 5.77 30.57
CA PRO A 583 -4.76 4.49 31.20
C PRO A 583 -3.25 4.37 31.43
N SER A 584 -2.86 3.77 32.55
CA SER A 584 -1.47 3.39 32.81
C SER A 584 -1.06 2.15 32.02
N ALA A 585 0.25 1.98 31.79
CA ALA A 585 0.78 0.81 31.11
C ALA A 585 0.41 -0.51 31.83
N GLN A 586 0.35 -0.47 33.17
CA GLN A 586 -0.01 -1.61 34.00
C GLN A 586 -1.49 -1.99 33.85
N GLU A 587 -2.40 -1.01 33.78
CA GLU A 587 -3.81 -1.27 33.49
C GLU A 587 -3.99 -1.93 32.13
N ILE A 588 -3.30 -1.42 31.10
CA ILE A 588 -3.35 -1.98 29.73
C ILE A 588 -2.83 -3.41 29.72
N GLN A 589 -1.65 -3.66 30.29
CA GLN A 589 -1.04 -4.99 30.30
C GLN A 589 -1.89 -6.01 31.06
N SER A 590 -2.48 -5.62 32.19
CA SER A 590 -3.36 -6.50 32.98
C SER A 590 -4.60 -6.95 32.19
N VAL A 591 -5.16 -6.06 31.37
CA VAL A 591 -6.29 -6.42 30.49
C VAL A 591 -5.81 -7.31 29.34
N ILE A 592 -4.67 -7.03 28.73
CA ILE A 592 -4.10 -7.88 27.67
C ILE A 592 -3.90 -9.31 28.20
N ASP A 593 -3.24 -9.47 29.34
CA ASP A 593 -2.91 -10.78 29.92
C ASP A 593 -4.16 -11.60 30.28
N SER A 594 -5.27 -10.94 30.63
CA SER A 594 -6.52 -11.59 31.02
C SER A 594 -7.50 -11.84 29.86
N SER A 595 -7.40 -11.04 28.79
CA SER A 595 -8.35 -11.07 27.66
C SER A 595 -7.78 -11.69 26.39
N ILE A 596 -6.46 -11.76 26.21
CA ILE A 596 -5.85 -12.25 24.97
C ILE A 596 -5.19 -13.61 25.18
N SER A 597 -5.60 -14.61 24.40
CA SER A 597 -5.02 -15.95 24.46
C SER A 597 -4.87 -16.59 23.08
N SER A 598 -4.00 -17.61 23.01
CA SER A 598 -3.71 -18.37 21.79
C SER A 598 -4.94 -19.10 21.24
N GLU A 599 -5.87 -19.51 22.11
CA GLU A 599 -7.12 -20.14 21.66
C GLU A 599 -7.97 -19.22 20.80
N MET A 600 -7.96 -17.91 21.03
CA MET A 600 -8.76 -16.96 20.25
C MET A 600 -8.29 -16.93 18.80
N PHE A 601 -6.97 -16.82 18.58
CA PHE A 601 -6.39 -16.87 17.24
C PHE A 601 -6.69 -18.21 16.56
N LYS A 602 -6.53 -19.33 17.27
CA LYS A 602 -6.84 -20.67 16.71
C LYS A 602 -8.31 -20.79 16.31
N LYS A 603 -9.23 -20.27 17.13
CA LYS A 603 -10.68 -20.27 16.87
C LYS A 603 -11.03 -19.39 15.67
N ASP A 604 -10.62 -18.12 15.69
CA ASP A 604 -11.06 -17.13 14.70
C ASP A 604 -10.45 -17.39 13.32
N TYR A 605 -9.22 -17.92 13.28
CA TYR A 605 -8.53 -18.25 12.03
C TYR A 605 -8.80 -19.68 11.52
N ALA A 606 -9.48 -20.55 12.28
CA ALA A 606 -9.82 -21.90 11.81
C ALA A 606 -10.68 -21.90 10.54
N THR A 607 -11.55 -20.88 10.40
CA THR A 607 -12.50 -20.74 9.29
C THR A 607 -12.21 -19.51 8.43
N VAL A 608 -10.95 -19.04 8.39
CA VAL A 608 -10.56 -17.78 7.73
C VAL A 608 -10.89 -17.76 6.22
N PHE A 609 -10.96 -18.92 5.56
CA PHE A 609 -11.28 -19.03 4.13
C PHE A 609 -12.75 -19.38 3.83
N ASP A 610 -13.56 -19.66 4.85
CA ASP A 610 -14.91 -20.23 4.65
C ASP A 610 -15.91 -19.20 4.15
N GLY A 611 -15.84 -17.98 4.72
CA GLY A 611 -16.80 -16.90 4.49
C GLY A 611 -18.14 -17.11 5.17
N ASP A 612 -18.94 -16.04 5.18
CA ASP A 612 -20.30 -16.05 5.72
C ASP A 612 -21.31 -16.68 4.73
N HIS A 613 -22.59 -16.64 5.08
CA HIS A 613 -23.66 -17.16 4.24
C HIS A 613 -23.80 -16.40 2.90
N ARG A 614 -23.44 -15.11 2.85
CA ARG A 614 -23.48 -14.28 1.64
C ARG A 614 -22.38 -14.71 0.67
N TRP A 615 -21.15 -14.90 1.15
CA TRP A 615 -20.04 -15.44 0.36
C TRP A 615 -20.34 -16.83 -0.20
N LYS A 616 -20.84 -17.73 0.65
CA LYS A 616 -21.12 -19.13 0.28
C LYS A 616 -22.22 -19.27 -0.77
N SER A 617 -23.16 -18.31 -0.81
CA SER A 617 -24.32 -18.33 -1.73
C SER A 617 -24.07 -17.68 -3.09
N LEU A 618 -22.88 -17.12 -3.36
CA LEU A 618 -22.56 -16.54 -4.67
C LEU A 618 -22.46 -17.61 -5.77
N ASP A 619 -23.15 -17.44 -6.90
CA ASP A 619 -23.01 -18.39 -8.02
C ASP A 619 -21.57 -18.37 -8.57
N THR A 620 -20.86 -19.50 -8.50
CA THR A 620 -19.47 -19.61 -8.99
C THR A 620 -19.44 -20.27 -10.36
N PRO A 621 -19.05 -19.56 -11.43
CA PRO A 621 -18.79 -20.17 -12.72
C PRO A 621 -17.72 -21.27 -12.62
N THR A 622 -17.82 -22.30 -13.46
CA THR A 622 -16.82 -23.38 -13.57
C THR A 622 -16.06 -23.26 -14.89
N GLY A 623 -14.77 -23.60 -14.90
CA GLY A 623 -13.98 -23.64 -16.14
C GLY A 623 -12.58 -23.08 -15.97
N LYS A 624 -11.68 -23.40 -16.91
CA LYS A 624 -10.29 -22.90 -16.92
C LYS A 624 -10.19 -21.48 -17.51
N THR A 625 -11.08 -21.12 -18.43
CA THR A 625 -11.21 -19.77 -18.97
C THR A 625 -12.41 -19.06 -18.32
N PHE A 626 -12.42 -17.73 -18.32
CA PHE A 626 -13.51 -16.94 -17.78
C PHE A 626 -14.53 -16.61 -18.87
N GLU A 627 -15.82 -16.75 -18.59
CA GLU A 627 -16.87 -16.34 -19.51
C GLU A 627 -17.18 -14.84 -19.30
N TRP A 628 -16.69 -14.00 -20.19
CA TRP A 628 -16.89 -12.55 -20.11
C TRP A 628 -18.33 -12.16 -20.43
N ASP A 629 -19.02 -11.50 -19.49
CA ASP A 629 -20.32 -10.88 -19.76
C ASP A 629 -20.12 -9.52 -20.47
N PRO A 630 -20.60 -9.35 -21.72
CA PRO A 630 -20.47 -8.08 -22.45
C PRO A 630 -21.22 -6.91 -21.79
N LYS A 631 -22.21 -7.19 -20.94
CA LYS A 631 -22.95 -6.19 -20.14
C LYS A 631 -22.26 -5.85 -18.83
N SER A 632 -21.19 -6.56 -18.46
CA SER A 632 -20.44 -6.27 -17.25
C SER A 632 -19.92 -4.84 -17.25
N THR A 633 -20.11 -4.18 -16.11
CA THR A 633 -19.50 -2.88 -15.82
C THR A 633 -18.40 -2.97 -14.75
N TYR A 634 -18.08 -4.18 -14.27
CA TYR A 634 -17.02 -4.42 -13.27
C TYR A 634 -15.83 -5.23 -13.79
N VAL A 635 -16.06 -6.21 -14.67
CA VAL A 635 -15.07 -7.18 -15.13
C VAL A 635 -15.15 -7.31 -16.64
N ARG A 636 -14.16 -6.79 -17.38
CA ARG A 636 -14.11 -6.84 -18.85
C ARG A 636 -12.73 -7.25 -19.35
N LYS A 637 -12.69 -8.07 -20.40
CA LYS A 637 -11.45 -8.49 -21.07
C LYS A 637 -10.66 -7.27 -21.56
N PRO A 638 -9.48 -6.97 -21.02
CA PRO A 638 -8.64 -5.87 -21.50
C PRO A 638 -7.96 -6.21 -22.84
N PRO A 639 -7.60 -5.20 -23.64
CA PRO A 639 -7.09 -5.38 -25.01
C PRO A 639 -5.57 -5.64 -25.08
N TYR A 640 -4.90 -5.96 -23.98
CA TYR A 640 -3.42 -5.97 -23.88
C TYR A 640 -2.73 -6.95 -24.85
N PHE A 641 -3.42 -8.01 -25.24
CA PHE A 641 -2.88 -9.09 -26.07
C PHE A 641 -3.54 -9.15 -27.45
N ASP A 642 -4.41 -8.20 -27.79
CA ASP A 642 -5.14 -8.20 -29.06
C ASP A 642 -4.15 -8.11 -30.24
N GLY A 643 -4.19 -9.13 -31.11
CA GLY A 643 -3.29 -9.23 -32.26
C GLY A 643 -1.81 -9.37 -31.89
N MET A 644 -1.49 -9.82 -30.67
CA MET A 644 -0.12 -10.04 -30.22
C MET A 644 0.58 -11.08 -31.11
N PRO A 645 1.72 -10.75 -31.76
CA PRO A 645 2.48 -11.73 -32.52
C PRO A 645 3.27 -12.67 -31.60
N ALA A 646 3.49 -13.89 -32.10
CA ALA A 646 4.30 -14.91 -31.44
C ALA A 646 5.71 -14.39 -31.09
N GLU A 647 6.38 -13.73 -32.04
CA GLU A 647 7.67 -13.08 -31.84
C GLU A 647 7.51 -11.58 -31.56
N PRO A 648 8.36 -10.97 -30.70
CA PRO A 648 8.30 -9.54 -30.43
C PRO A 648 8.57 -8.71 -31.70
N LYS A 649 7.85 -7.60 -31.84
CA LYS A 649 8.14 -6.62 -32.88
C LYS A 649 9.41 -5.85 -32.51
N PRO A 650 10.29 -5.49 -33.47
CA PRO A 650 11.45 -4.65 -33.19
C PRO A 650 11.04 -3.33 -32.54
N VAL A 651 11.83 -2.88 -31.56
CA VAL A 651 11.70 -1.56 -30.94
C VAL A 651 11.97 -0.49 -31.99
N THR A 652 11.11 0.53 -32.06
CA THR A 652 11.27 1.68 -32.96
C THR A 652 11.50 2.95 -32.17
N ASP A 653 12.17 3.92 -32.79
CA ASP A 653 12.19 5.30 -32.30
C ASP A 653 10.76 5.88 -32.29
N ILE A 654 10.55 6.91 -31.47
CA ILE A 654 9.25 7.60 -31.36
C ILE A 654 9.33 8.86 -32.21
N THR A 655 8.42 9.03 -33.16
CA THR A 655 8.41 10.19 -34.06
C THR A 655 7.02 10.81 -34.12
N GLY A 656 6.94 12.14 -34.22
CA GLY A 656 5.68 12.82 -34.43
C GLY A 656 4.78 12.87 -33.20
N ALA A 657 5.30 12.58 -32.00
CA ALA A 657 4.50 12.49 -30.79
C ALA A 657 4.06 13.87 -30.28
N ARG A 658 2.95 13.92 -29.55
CA ARG A 658 2.38 15.13 -28.94
C ARG A 658 2.34 15.04 -27.43
N VAL A 659 2.39 16.18 -26.75
CA VAL A 659 2.30 16.23 -25.28
C VAL A 659 0.83 16.11 -24.87
N LEU A 660 0.52 15.09 -24.07
CA LEU A 660 -0.81 14.91 -23.47
C LEU A 660 -0.98 15.74 -22.21
N ALA A 661 0.08 15.87 -21.39
CA ALA A 661 0.08 16.66 -20.18
C ALA A 661 1.50 17.15 -19.82
N ILE A 662 1.57 18.34 -19.22
CA ILE A 662 2.76 18.84 -18.52
C ILE A 662 2.41 18.93 -17.04
N LEU A 663 3.12 18.19 -16.21
CA LEU A 663 2.81 18.00 -14.80
C LEU A 663 3.93 18.56 -13.92
N GLY A 664 3.57 19.04 -12.72
CA GLY A 664 4.53 19.55 -11.74
C GLY A 664 5.24 18.45 -10.95
N ASP A 665 5.75 18.83 -9.78
CA ASP A 665 6.39 17.93 -8.82
C ASP A 665 5.37 17.08 -8.04
N SER A 666 5.85 15.93 -7.54
CA SER A 666 5.16 15.03 -6.62
C SER A 666 3.77 14.60 -7.09
N VAL A 667 3.58 14.39 -8.39
CA VAL A 667 2.35 13.82 -8.94
C VAL A 667 2.21 12.36 -8.50
N THR A 668 1.35 12.14 -7.52
CA THR A 668 1.08 10.82 -6.96
C THR A 668 0.32 9.89 -7.92
N THR A 669 0.38 8.57 -7.67
CA THR A 669 -0.48 7.60 -8.38
C THR A 669 -1.97 7.80 -8.13
N ASP A 670 -2.39 8.52 -7.08
CA ASP A 670 -3.77 8.96 -6.88
C ASP A 670 -4.18 10.07 -7.87
N HIS A 671 -3.23 10.90 -8.35
CA HIS A 671 -3.49 11.85 -9.44
C HIS A 671 -3.59 11.16 -10.80
N ILE A 672 -2.72 10.17 -11.05
CA ILE A 672 -2.65 9.42 -12.31
C ILE A 672 -3.80 8.41 -12.42
N SER A 673 -4.13 7.69 -11.34
CA SER A 673 -5.18 6.67 -11.28
C SER A 673 -5.93 6.79 -9.94
N PRO A 674 -6.92 7.69 -9.86
CA PRO A 674 -7.74 7.84 -8.65
C PRO A 674 -8.45 6.54 -8.31
N ALA A 675 -8.71 6.30 -7.02
CA ALA A 675 -9.47 5.13 -6.55
C ALA A 675 -10.82 5.50 -5.91
N GLY A 676 -11.06 6.79 -5.63
CA GLY A 676 -12.27 7.28 -4.95
C GLY A 676 -13.47 7.44 -5.89
N ASN A 677 -14.35 8.38 -5.52
CA ASN A 677 -15.63 8.60 -6.20
C ASN A 677 -15.49 8.97 -7.68
N ILE A 678 -16.45 8.49 -8.48
CA ILE A 678 -16.59 8.82 -9.90
C ILE A 678 -17.60 9.96 -10.05
N LYS A 679 -17.21 11.09 -10.64
CA LYS A 679 -18.13 12.20 -10.91
C LYS A 679 -19.04 11.87 -12.09
N ALA A 680 -20.32 12.24 -12.01
CA ALA A 680 -21.29 12.01 -13.09
C ALA A 680 -20.94 12.70 -14.41
N ASP A 681 -20.39 13.91 -14.34
CA ASP A 681 -19.98 14.69 -15.53
C ASP A 681 -18.61 14.27 -16.10
N SER A 682 -17.88 13.38 -15.42
CA SER A 682 -16.61 12.84 -15.92
C SER A 682 -16.83 11.85 -17.09
N PRO A 683 -15.81 11.60 -17.93
CA PRO A 683 -15.89 10.60 -18.99
C PRO A 683 -16.35 9.22 -18.49
N ALA A 684 -15.83 8.77 -17.33
CA ALA A 684 -16.21 7.50 -16.72
C ALA A 684 -17.67 7.50 -16.22
N GLY A 685 -18.13 8.60 -15.62
CA GLY A 685 -19.52 8.76 -15.18
C GLY A 685 -20.50 8.68 -16.36
N LYS A 686 -20.22 9.42 -17.44
CA LYS A 686 -21.01 9.37 -18.67
C LYS A 686 -21.05 7.97 -19.30
N TYR A 687 -19.92 7.25 -19.29
CA TYR A 687 -19.86 5.86 -19.74
C TYR A 687 -20.75 4.94 -18.91
N LEU A 688 -20.72 5.09 -17.58
CA LEU A 688 -21.55 4.28 -16.67
C LEU A 688 -23.05 4.58 -16.85
N GLU A 689 -23.45 5.86 -16.95
CA GLU A 689 -24.85 6.24 -17.24
C GLU A 689 -25.31 5.69 -18.59
N ALA A 690 -24.47 5.78 -19.63
CA ALA A 690 -24.78 5.23 -20.95
C ALA A 690 -24.94 3.69 -20.96
N ASN A 691 -24.35 3.00 -19.98
CA ASN A 691 -24.50 1.56 -19.76
C ASN A 691 -25.55 1.20 -18.69
N GLY A 692 -26.42 2.16 -18.32
CA GLY A 692 -27.56 1.92 -17.44
C GLY A 692 -27.21 1.79 -15.95
N VAL A 693 -26.06 2.32 -15.52
CA VAL A 693 -25.68 2.37 -14.10
C VAL A 693 -26.17 3.69 -13.49
N ASP A 694 -26.98 3.60 -12.44
CA ASP A 694 -27.43 4.77 -11.68
C ASP A 694 -26.28 5.44 -10.94
N ARG A 695 -26.37 6.77 -10.72
CA ARG A 695 -25.31 7.57 -10.06
C ARG A 695 -24.91 7.05 -8.68
N LYS A 696 -25.88 6.58 -7.89
CA LYS A 696 -25.64 5.99 -6.57
C LYS A 696 -24.83 4.69 -6.64
N ASP A 697 -24.85 4.02 -7.80
CA ASP A 697 -24.25 2.71 -8.04
C ASP A 697 -22.96 2.80 -8.88
N PHE A 698 -22.46 4.01 -9.15
CA PHE A 698 -21.13 4.17 -9.78
C PHE A 698 -20.03 3.47 -8.96
N ASN A 699 -20.20 3.40 -7.64
CA ASN A 699 -19.19 2.93 -6.70
C ASN A 699 -17.91 3.78 -6.87
N SER A 700 -16.73 3.21 -6.64
CA SER A 700 -15.45 3.92 -6.71
C SER A 700 -14.62 3.47 -7.91
N TYR A 701 -13.67 4.30 -8.37
CA TYR A 701 -12.70 3.86 -9.39
C TYR A 701 -11.93 2.62 -8.94
N GLY A 702 -11.61 2.47 -7.64
CA GLY A 702 -10.96 1.28 -7.09
C GLY A 702 -11.76 0.00 -7.32
N SER A 703 -13.07 0.06 -7.12
CA SER A 703 -13.98 -1.07 -7.38
C SER A 703 -14.08 -1.43 -8.86
N ARG A 704 -13.83 -0.48 -9.78
CA ARG A 704 -13.99 -0.63 -11.23
C ARG A 704 -12.71 -1.12 -11.94
N ARG A 705 -11.68 -1.51 -11.21
CA ARG A 705 -10.37 -1.90 -11.77
C ARG A 705 -10.36 -3.17 -12.62
N GLY A 706 -11.38 -4.02 -12.53
CA GLY A 706 -11.56 -5.12 -13.47
C GLY A 706 -12.10 -4.67 -14.83
N ASN A 707 -12.46 -3.40 -15.00
CA ASN A 707 -13.06 -2.85 -16.21
C ASN A 707 -12.18 -1.75 -16.82
N HIS A 708 -11.44 -2.11 -17.86
CA HIS A 708 -10.54 -1.19 -18.55
C HIS A 708 -11.24 0.04 -19.15
N GLU A 709 -12.50 -0.06 -19.59
CA GLU A 709 -13.24 1.07 -20.16
C GLU A 709 -13.43 2.22 -19.14
N VAL A 710 -13.73 1.86 -17.89
CA VAL A 710 -13.87 2.84 -16.80
C VAL A 710 -12.50 3.39 -16.40
N MET A 711 -11.49 2.51 -16.31
CA MET A 711 -10.18 2.91 -15.80
C MET A 711 -9.38 3.76 -16.78
N ILE A 712 -9.48 3.54 -18.10
CA ILE A 712 -8.87 4.43 -19.11
C ILE A 712 -9.47 5.84 -18.99
N ARG A 713 -10.80 5.93 -18.88
CA ARG A 713 -11.54 7.19 -18.67
C ARG A 713 -11.23 7.85 -17.33
N GLY A 714 -10.87 7.05 -16.33
CA GLY A 714 -10.43 7.51 -15.01
C GLY A 714 -8.96 7.91 -14.93
N THR A 715 -8.16 7.64 -15.96
CA THR A 715 -6.73 7.93 -15.94
C THR A 715 -6.52 9.45 -16.06
N PHE A 716 -5.75 10.02 -15.14
CA PHE A 716 -5.62 11.47 -14.92
C PHE A 716 -6.96 12.16 -14.62
N ALA A 717 -7.93 11.45 -14.04
CA ALA A 717 -9.24 12.00 -13.70
C ALA A 717 -9.36 12.59 -12.29
N ASN A 718 -8.24 12.72 -11.57
CA ASN A 718 -8.25 13.32 -10.25
C ASN A 718 -8.64 14.80 -10.34
N ILE A 719 -9.57 15.21 -9.47
CA ILE A 719 -10.14 16.56 -9.45
C ILE A 719 -9.13 17.65 -9.05
N ARG A 720 -7.99 17.26 -8.46
CA ARG A 720 -6.89 18.14 -8.04
C ARG A 720 -5.68 18.06 -8.96
N LEU A 721 -5.75 17.30 -10.05
CA LEU A 721 -4.64 17.24 -11.01
C LEU A 721 -4.40 18.64 -11.58
N LYS A 722 -3.15 19.10 -11.55
CA LYS A 722 -2.71 20.36 -12.13
C LYS A 722 -1.92 20.09 -13.40
N ASN A 723 -2.54 20.36 -14.55
CA ASN A 723 -1.89 20.27 -15.85
C ASN A 723 -1.42 21.66 -16.29
N LEU A 724 -0.11 21.85 -16.37
CA LEU A 724 0.56 23.12 -16.68
C LEU A 724 0.35 23.58 -18.14
N LEU A 725 -0.34 22.79 -18.97
CA LEU A 725 -0.86 23.24 -20.26
C LEU A 725 -2.02 24.25 -20.12
N LEU A 726 -2.65 24.31 -18.95
CA LEU A 726 -3.83 25.13 -18.65
C LEU A 726 -3.54 26.09 -17.50
N ASP A 727 -4.07 27.31 -17.58
CA ASP A 727 -3.90 28.33 -16.56
C ASP A 727 -5.07 28.30 -15.57
N GLY A 728 -4.79 28.01 -14.30
CA GLY A 728 -5.80 28.05 -13.23
C GLY A 728 -6.87 26.96 -13.29
N VAL A 729 -6.67 25.91 -14.09
CA VAL A 729 -7.60 24.78 -14.21
C VAL A 729 -7.07 23.56 -13.45
N GLU A 730 -7.85 23.07 -12.48
CA GLU A 730 -7.64 21.77 -11.84
C GLU A 730 -8.60 20.73 -12.42
N GLY A 731 -8.16 19.47 -12.46
CA GLY A 731 -8.97 18.33 -12.87
C GLY A 731 -8.46 17.61 -14.11
N SER A 732 -9.35 16.83 -14.74
CA SER A 732 -9.02 15.92 -15.84
C SER A 732 -8.89 16.59 -17.21
N PHE A 733 -8.30 17.78 -17.27
CA PHE A 733 -8.31 18.61 -18.47
C PHE A 733 -6.93 18.74 -19.12
N THR A 734 -6.93 18.91 -20.44
CA THR A 734 -5.73 19.19 -21.25
C THR A 734 -6.09 20.01 -22.49
N LYS A 735 -5.09 20.32 -23.31
CA LYS A 735 -5.25 20.93 -24.64
C LYS A 735 -5.13 19.87 -25.74
N ASN A 736 -6.09 19.84 -26.67
CA ASN A 736 -6.00 19.02 -27.87
C ASN A 736 -5.40 19.82 -29.03
N PHE A 737 -4.13 19.58 -29.36
CA PHE A 737 -3.43 20.27 -30.44
C PHE A 737 -3.84 19.83 -31.84
N LEU A 738 -4.62 18.75 -32.02
CA LEU A 738 -5.30 18.46 -33.29
C LEU A 738 -6.46 19.43 -33.56
N SER A 739 -6.99 20.04 -32.51
CA SER A 739 -8.09 21.00 -32.54
C SER A 739 -7.61 22.39 -32.13
N ASN A 740 -6.44 22.81 -32.62
CA ASN A 740 -5.83 24.12 -32.35
C ASN A 740 -5.66 24.45 -30.84
N GLY A 741 -5.50 23.44 -30.00
CA GLY A 741 -5.26 23.61 -28.56
C GLY A 741 -6.54 23.81 -27.73
N GLU A 742 -7.71 23.44 -28.25
CA GLU A 742 -8.98 23.47 -27.50
C GLU A 742 -8.87 22.68 -26.19
N GLN A 743 -9.41 23.25 -25.10
CA GLN A 743 -9.47 22.56 -23.81
C GLN A 743 -10.50 21.44 -23.87
N THR A 744 -10.08 20.22 -23.53
CA THR A 744 -10.97 19.05 -23.43
C THR A 744 -10.50 18.13 -22.29
N THR A 745 -11.19 17.01 -22.07
CA THR A 745 -10.72 16.02 -21.09
C THR A 745 -9.50 15.28 -21.60
N ILE A 746 -8.64 14.80 -20.69
CA ILE A 746 -7.46 14.00 -21.06
C ILE A 746 -7.86 12.75 -21.86
N TYR A 747 -8.97 12.11 -21.46
CA TYR A 747 -9.52 10.95 -22.17
C TYR A 747 -9.94 11.31 -23.61
N ASP A 748 -10.73 12.37 -23.78
CA ASP A 748 -11.25 12.75 -25.10
C ASP A 748 -10.12 13.20 -26.04
N ALA A 749 -9.12 13.93 -25.53
CA ALA A 749 -7.91 14.26 -26.28
C ALA A 749 -7.17 13.00 -26.72
N SER A 750 -6.96 12.04 -25.82
CA SER A 750 -6.31 10.76 -26.12
C SER A 750 -7.04 10.00 -27.23
N VAL A 751 -8.37 9.90 -27.17
CA VAL A 751 -9.18 9.25 -28.22
C VAL A 751 -8.97 9.92 -29.58
N ALA A 752 -8.96 11.26 -29.63
CA ALA A 752 -8.71 12.00 -30.87
C ALA A 752 -7.32 11.74 -31.45
N TYR A 753 -6.28 11.71 -30.61
CA TYR A 753 -4.91 11.40 -31.05
C TYR A 753 -4.74 9.96 -31.53
N GLN A 754 -5.35 8.98 -30.84
CA GLN A 754 -5.33 7.59 -31.27
C GLN A 754 -6.01 7.40 -32.63
N ALA A 755 -7.16 8.05 -32.84
CA ALA A 755 -7.85 8.04 -34.13
C ALA A 755 -7.00 8.66 -35.27
N ALA A 756 -6.14 9.63 -34.95
CA ALA A 756 -5.20 10.24 -35.88
C ALA A 756 -3.88 9.47 -36.05
N GLY A 757 -3.67 8.37 -35.32
CA GLY A 757 -2.41 7.61 -35.35
C GLY A 757 -1.21 8.36 -34.73
N VAL A 758 -1.46 9.31 -33.83
CA VAL A 758 -0.43 10.14 -33.20
C VAL A 758 -0.10 9.61 -31.81
N GLY A 759 1.16 9.26 -31.57
CA GLY A 759 1.64 8.84 -30.26
C GLY A 759 1.69 10.00 -29.26
N LEU A 760 1.55 9.70 -27.97
CA LEU A 760 1.54 10.72 -26.92
C LEU A 760 2.76 10.60 -25.99
N ILE A 761 3.12 11.70 -25.35
CA ILE A 761 4.10 11.74 -24.25
C ILE A 761 3.57 12.56 -23.07
N ILE A 762 4.18 12.37 -21.90
CA ILE A 762 3.96 13.19 -20.70
C ILE A 762 5.28 13.86 -20.31
N LEU A 763 5.22 15.13 -19.92
CA LEU A 763 6.31 15.82 -19.24
C LEU A 763 5.94 15.96 -17.75
N ALA A 764 6.88 15.71 -16.84
CA ALA A 764 6.63 15.79 -15.40
C ALA A 764 7.83 16.38 -14.63
N GLY A 765 7.56 16.88 -13.42
CA GLY A 765 8.58 17.32 -12.47
C GLY A 765 9.24 16.16 -11.71
N LYS A 766 9.58 16.42 -10.45
CA LYS A 766 10.22 15.46 -9.54
C LYS A 766 9.21 14.47 -8.94
N GLU A 767 9.70 13.31 -8.53
CA GLU A 767 8.93 12.28 -7.78
C GLU A 767 7.64 11.85 -8.50
N TYR A 768 7.70 11.75 -9.84
CA TYR A 768 6.54 11.35 -10.64
C TYR A 768 6.14 9.90 -10.30
N GLY A 769 4.87 9.72 -9.93
CA GLY A 769 4.29 8.43 -9.57
C GLY A 769 4.44 8.03 -8.10
N SER A 770 4.52 8.99 -7.18
CA SER A 770 4.62 8.70 -5.74
C SER A 770 3.35 8.09 -5.13
N GLY A 771 3.50 7.35 -4.03
CA GLY A 771 2.38 6.80 -3.26
C GLY A 771 2.05 5.34 -3.56
N SER A 772 0.76 5.03 -3.75
CA SER A 772 0.26 3.64 -3.81
C SER A 772 0.81 2.85 -5.01
N SER A 773 0.99 1.54 -4.86
CA SER A 773 1.56 0.62 -5.88
C SER A 773 0.62 0.27 -7.04
N ARG A 774 -0.24 1.20 -7.47
CA ARG A 774 -1.32 0.95 -8.43
C ARG A 774 -0.77 0.79 -9.84
N ASP A 775 -0.92 -0.40 -10.41
CA ASP A 775 -0.57 -0.73 -11.78
C ASP A 775 -1.40 0.04 -12.82
N TRP A 776 -2.66 0.38 -12.51
CA TRP A 776 -3.52 1.19 -13.37
C TRP A 776 -2.98 2.57 -13.67
N ALA A 777 -2.04 3.10 -12.86
CA ALA A 777 -1.32 4.32 -13.21
C ALA A 777 -0.44 4.13 -14.46
N ALA A 778 0.07 2.93 -14.71
CA ALA A 778 0.81 2.60 -15.94
C ALA A 778 -0.10 2.01 -17.02
N LYS A 779 -1.01 1.07 -16.68
CA LYS A 779 -1.97 0.48 -17.64
C LYS A 779 -2.81 1.57 -18.31
N GLY A 780 -3.35 2.50 -17.51
CA GLY A 780 -4.10 3.65 -18.00
C GLY A 780 -3.26 4.56 -18.88
N THR A 781 -2.04 4.91 -18.46
CA THR A 781 -1.11 5.74 -19.24
C THR A 781 -0.82 5.11 -20.61
N ALA A 782 -0.50 3.82 -20.66
CA ALA A 782 -0.25 3.10 -21.90
C ALA A 782 -1.51 3.05 -22.80
N LEU A 783 -2.68 2.74 -22.23
CA LEU A 783 -3.95 2.65 -22.95
C LEU A 783 -4.50 4.01 -23.42
N LEU A 784 -4.04 5.11 -22.84
CA LEU A 784 -4.25 6.46 -23.40
C LEU A 784 -3.34 6.73 -24.62
N GLY A 785 -2.50 5.79 -25.05
CA GLY A 785 -1.60 5.95 -26.20
C GLY A 785 -0.28 6.65 -25.87
N VAL A 786 0.06 6.80 -24.59
CA VAL A 786 1.34 7.37 -24.16
C VAL A 786 2.47 6.37 -24.43
N ARG A 787 3.49 6.83 -25.15
CA ARG A 787 4.66 6.02 -25.56
C ARG A 787 5.89 6.30 -24.69
N ALA A 788 5.99 7.50 -24.12
CA ALA A 788 7.09 7.87 -23.22
C ALA A 788 6.64 8.88 -22.16
N VAL A 789 7.31 8.85 -21.01
CA VAL A 789 7.21 9.87 -19.96
C VAL A 789 8.59 10.47 -19.75
N ILE A 790 8.72 11.80 -19.78
CA ILE A 790 9.96 12.52 -19.50
C ILE A 790 9.80 13.29 -18.18
N ALA A 791 10.49 12.87 -17.12
CA ALA A 791 10.37 13.45 -15.79
C ALA A 791 11.71 13.94 -15.24
N GLU A 792 11.71 14.80 -14.21
CA GLU A 792 12.96 15.12 -13.48
C GLU A 792 13.42 13.94 -12.62
N SER A 793 12.47 13.21 -12.02
CA SER A 793 12.72 11.95 -11.33
C SER A 793 11.43 11.11 -11.23
N PHE A 794 11.59 9.79 -11.05
CA PHE A 794 10.49 8.84 -10.87
C PHE A 794 10.55 8.17 -9.52
N GLU A 795 9.38 7.81 -8.99
CA GLU A 795 9.27 6.85 -7.90
C GLU A 795 9.42 5.40 -8.40
N ARG A 796 10.07 4.56 -7.58
CA ARG A 796 10.59 3.25 -7.99
C ARG A 796 9.53 2.35 -8.63
N ILE A 797 8.42 2.13 -7.93
CA ILE A 797 7.35 1.20 -8.36
C ILE A 797 6.69 1.72 -9.65
N HIS A 798 6.44 3.03 -9.74
CA HIS A 798 5.77 3.58 -10.92
C HIS A 798 6.64 3.47 -12.18
N ARG A 799 7.94 3.74 -12.06
CA ARG A 799 8.90 3.54 -13.16
C ARG A 799 8.88 2.11 -13.68
N SER A 800 8.97 1.11 -12.80
CA SER A 800 8.92 -0.30 -13.18
C SER A 800 7.57 -0.67 -13.82
N ASN A 801 6.45 -0.15 -13.32
CA ASN A 801 5.13 -0.36 -13.92
C ASN A 801 5.02 0.23 -15.34
N LEU A 802 5.61 1.41 -15.60
CA LEU A 802 5.64 2.01 -16.95
C LEU A 802 6.36 1.10 -17.94
N ILE A 803 7.54 0.58 -17.57
CA ILE A 803 8.30 -0.38 -18.39
C ILE A 803 7.50 -1.67 -18.59
N GLY A 804 6.86 -2.17 -17.52
CA GLY A 804 6.01 -3.36 -17.56
C GLY A 804 4.83 -3.25 -18.54
N MET A 805 4.41 -2.02 -18.88
CA MET A 805 3.38 -1.73 -19.89
C MET A 805 3.95 -1.21 -21.23
N GLY A 806 5.27 -1.24 -21.43
CA GLY A 806 5.92 -0.79 -22.67
C GLY A 806 5.98 0.73 -22.85
N VAL A 807 5.81 1.52 -21.78
CA VAL A 807 5.98 2.98 -21.80
C VAL A 807 7.42 3.31 -21.42
N LEU A 808 8.11 4.11 -22.24
CA LEU A 808 9.52 4.45 -22.03
C LEU A 808 9.71 5.54 -20.95
N PRO A 809 10.31 5.25 -19.78
CA PRO A 809 10.63 6.29 -18.80
C PRO A 809 11.95 6.96 -19.17
N LEU A 810 11.91 8.29 -19.33
CA LEU A 810 13.05 9.14 -19.63
C LEU A 810 13.22 10.17 -18.52
N GLN A 811 14.47 10.47 -18.18
CA GLN A 811 14.79 11.46 -17.17
C GLN A 811 15.55 12.63 -17.78
N PHE A 812 15.17 13.86 -17.45
CA PHE A 812 15.96 15.03 -17.83
C PHE A 812 17.39 14.95 -17.26
N THR A 813 18.36 15.48 -18.00
CA THR A 813 19.77 15.48 -17.61
C THR A 813 20.20 16.86 -17.12
N ASN A 814 21.31 16.93 -16.39
CA ASN A 814 21.94 18.20 -15.98
C ASN A 814 21.03 19.17 -15.21
N GLY A 815 20.06 18.64 -14.45
CA GLY A 815 19.08 19.45 -13.72
C GLY A 815 18.10 20.22 -14.60
N ALA A 816 18.02 19.89 -15.90
CA ALA A 816 17.03 20.46 -16.81
C ALA A 816 15.62 19.97 -16.48
N ASN A 817 14.63 20.74 -16.93
CA ASN A 817 13.21 20.37 -16.90
C ASN A 817 12.45 21.04 -18.06
N ALA A 818 11.14 20.79 -18.13
CA ALA A 818 10.31 21.36 -19.18
C ALA A 818 10.39 22.90 -19.23
N GLN A 819 10.40 23.56 -18.07
CA GLN A 819 10.47 25.02 -17.98
C GLN A 819 11.84 25.56 -18.40
N SER A 820 12.94 24.97 -17.92
CA SER A 820 14.30 25.44 -18.22
C SER A 820 14.66 25.26 -19.69
N LEU A 821 14.06 24.26 -20.35
CA LEU A 821 14.19 24.02 -21.78
C LEU A 821 13.16 24.81 -22.61
N GLY A 822 12.26 25.56 -21.98
CA GLY A 822 11.23 26.34 -22.67
C GLY A 822 10.23 25.48 -23.46
N LEU A 823 9.97 24.25 -23.00
CA LEU A 823 8.98 23.34 -23.58
C LEU A 823 7.57 23.82 -23.20
N LYS A 824 6.76 24.17 -24.20
CA LYS A 824 5.39 24.69 -24.01
C LYS A 824 4.32 23.62 -24.12
N GLY A 825 4.65 22.49 -24.75
CA GLY A 825 3.80 21.33 -24.99
C GLY A 825 3.07 21.33 -26.33
N ASP A 826 3.07 22.46 -27.06
CA ASP A 826 2.53 22.55 -28.42
C ASP A 826 3.51 22.02 -29.49
N GLU A 827 4.74 21.67 -29.09
CA GLU A 827 5.74 21.08 -29.96
C GLU A 827 5.36 19.67 -30.43
N THR A 828 6.02 19.24 -31.52
CA THR A 828 6.05 17.84 -31.93
C THR A 828 7.36 17.21 -31.44
N PHE A 829 7.27 16.02 -30.85
CA PHE A 829 8.40 15.32 -30.25
C PHE A 829 8.88 14.14 -31.10
N ALA A 830 10.20 14.00 -31.19
CA ALA A 830 10.88 12.81 -31.66
C ALA A 830 11.91 12.35 -30.61
N ILE A 831 12.00 11.04 -30.39
CA ILE A 831 12.94 10.40 -29.46
C ILE A 831 13.70 9.33 -30.25
N THR A 832 14.99 9.56 -30.47
CA THR A 832 15.84 8.72 -31.31
C THR A 832 16.96 8.04 -30.53
N GLY A 833 17.35 6.85 -30.97
CA GLY A 833 18.38 6.02 -30.33
C GLY A 833 17.82 4.87 -29.48
N VAL A 834 16.50 4.75 -29.40
CA VAL A 834 15.81 3.68 -28.65
C VAL A 834 16.03 2.32 -29.33
N MET A 835 16.19 2.33 -30.67
CA MET A 835 16.46 1.13 -31.48
C MET A 835 17.72 0.35 -31.08
N ALA A 836 18.65 0.95 -30.31
CA ALA A 836 19.80 0.26 -29.76
C ALA A 836 19.42 -0.98 -28.92
N LEU A 837 18.21 -0.98 -28.34
CA LEU A 837 17.65 -2.12 -27.61
C LEU A 837 17.57 -3.39 -28.46
N ASN A 838 17.32 -3.30 -29.76
CA ASN A 838 17.21 -4.47 -30.64
C ASN A 838 18.54 -5.23 -30.79
N ASN A 839 19.67 -4.58 -30.50
CA ASN A 839 21.01 -5.16 -30.64
C ASN A 839 21.59 -5.64 -29.30
N GLY A 840 20.74 -5.87 -28.29
CA GLY A 840 21.14 -6.34 -26.95
C GLY A 840 21.64 -5.24 -26.01
N GLY A 841 22.03 -4.06 -26.52
CA GLY A 841 22.46 -2.94 -25.68
C GLY A 841 21.31 -2.22 -24.98
N ILE A 842 21.58 -1.58 -23.85
CA ILE A 842 20.64 -0.64 -23.19
C ILE A 842 21.22 0.77 -23.41
N PRO A 843 20.56 1.63 -24.21
CA PRO A 843 21.05 3.00 -24.41
C PRO A 843 21.00 3.74 -23.07
N LYS A 844 22.14 4.32 -22.63
CA LYS A 844 22.16 5.13 -21.40
C LYS A 844 21.36 6.41 -21.56
N GLU A 845 21.38 6.96 -22.77
CA GLU A 845 20.77 8.23 -23.13
C GLU A 845 20.16 8.15 -24.53
N VAL A 846 19.16 8.98 -24.78
CA VAL A 846 18.50 9.17 -26.07
C VAL A 846 18.46 10.65 -26.42
N THR A 847 18.38 10.95 -27.72
CA THR A 847 18.18 12.32 -28.20
C THR A 847 16.69 12.61 -28.31
N VAL A 848 16.27 13.72 -27.73
CA VAL A 848 14.89 14.22 -27.80
C VAL A 848 14.89 15.52 -28.59
N THR A 849 14.10 15.57 -29.66
CA THR A 849 13.83 16.78 -30.46
C THR A 849 12.40 17.22 -30.24
N ALA A 850 12.19 18.46 -29.81
CA ALA A 850 10.90 19.08 -29.54
C ALA A 850 10.80 20.39 -30.34
N GLY A 851 10.17 20.33 -31.52
CA GLY A 851 10.18 21.45 -32.47
C GLY A 851 11.60 21.80 -32.90
N ASP A 852 12.05 23.02 -32.60
CA ASP A 852 13.39 23.54 -32.86
C ASP A 852 14.42 23.19 -31.76
N LYS A 853 13.97 22.63 -30.64
CA LYS A 853 14.82 22.32 -29.48
C LYS A 853 15.31 20.88 -29.53
N THR A 854 16.57 20.66 -29.16
CA THR A 854 17.14 19.31 -29.03
C THR A 854 17.88 19.19 -27.71
N PHE A 855 17.66 18.09 -26.99
CA PHE A 855 18.32 17.78 -25.73
C PHE A 855 18.50 16.28 -25.53
N THR A 856 19.30 15.91 -24.54
CA THR A 856 19.54 14.52 -24.17
C THR A 856 18.74 14.15 -22.93
N ALA A 857 18.10 12.98 -22.96
CA ALA A 857 17.41 12.41 -21.81
C ALA A 857 18.03 11.06 -21.42
N LYS A 858 18.18 10.81 -20.12
CA LYS A 858 18.64 9.53 -19.58
C LYS A 858 17.52 8.50 -19.72
N VAL A 859 17.85 7.31 -20.22
CA VAL A 859 16.90 6.19 -20.27
C VAL A 859 16.85 5.53 -18.89
N ARG A 860 15.65 5.33 -18.36
CA ARG A 860 15.42 4.75 -17.03
C ARG A 860 14.96 3.30 -17.08
N ILE A 861 15.51 2.55 -18.03
CA ILE A 861 15.55 1.08 -18.03
C ILE A 861 16.83 0.73 -17.29
N ASP A 862 16.68 0.33 -16.04
CA ASP A 862 17.80 0.28 -15.09
C ASP A 862 18.46 -1.11 -15.09
N THR A 863 17.80 -2.14 -15.65
CA THR A 863 18.31 -3.51 -15.68
C THR A 863 18.13 -4.24 -17.03
N PRO A 864 18.98 -5.23 -17.34
CA PRO A 864 18.77 -6.19 -18.44
C PRO A 864 17.37 -6.79 -18.52
N GLY A 865 16.81 -7.27 -17.39
CA GLY A 865 15.46 -7.84 -17.38
C GLY A 865 14.39 -6.85 -17.80
N GLU A 866 14.49 -5.59 -17.35
CA GLU A 866 13.61 -4.51 -17.77
C GLU A 866 13.73 -4.20 -19.27
N ALA A 867 14.94 -4.30 -19.83
CA ALA A 867 15.15 -4.15 -21.26
C ALA A 867 14.43 -5.25 -22.06
N ASP A 868 14.42 -6.49 -21.57
CA ASP A 868 13.69 -7.59 -22.18
C ASP A 868 12.17 -7.37 -22.10
N TYR A 869 11.66 -6.90 -20.96
CA TYR A 869 10.24 -6.55 -20.84
C TYR A 869 9.84 -5.50 -21.88
N TYR A 870 10.64 -4.44 -22.02
CA TYR A 870 10.36 -3.38 -23.00
C TYR A 870 10.44 -3.89 -24.46
N ARG A 871 11.44 -4.72 -24.81
CA ARG A 871 11.55 -5.35 -26.14
C ARG A 871 10.32 -6.20 -26.48
N HIS A 872 9.69 -6.81 -25.48
CA HIS A 872 8.52 -7.65 -25.65
C HIS A 872 7.20 -6.87 -25.69
N GLY A 873 7.24 -5.55 -25.51
CA GLY A 873 6.06 -4.67 -25.43
C GLY A 873 5.42 -4.62 -24.04
N GLY A 874 6.07 -5.22 -23.04
CA GLY A 874 5.59 -5.34 -21.66
C GLY A 874 5.98 -6.67 -21.03
N ILE A 875 5.96 -6.70 -19.70
CA ILE A 875 6.36 -7.89 -18.92
C ILE A 875 5.34 -9.03 -19.07
N MET A 876 4.04 -8.75 -19.14
CA MET A 876 3.02 -9.79 -19.35
C MET A 876 3.21 -10.49 -20.70
N GLN A 877 3.50 -9.72 -21.76
CA GLN A 877 3.80 -10.26 -23.09
C GLN A 877 5.10 -11.08 -23.11
N TYR A 878 6.10 -10.66 -22.34
CA TYR A 878 7.34 -11.43 -22.13
C TYR A 878 7.05 -12.78 -21.47
N VAL A 879 6.37 -12.78 -20.32
CA VAL A 879 6.01 -14.01 -19.58
C VAL A 879 5.16 -14.95 -20.43
N LEU A 880 4.16 -14.42 -21.14
CA LEU A 880 3.27 -15.22 -21.97
C LEU A 880 4.03 -15.98 -23.06
N ARG A 881 4.99 -15.33 -23.73
CA ARG A 881 5.85 -15.97 -24.74
C ARG A 881 6.71 -17.08 -24.13
N GLN A 882 7.24 -16.89 -22.92
CA GLN A 882 8.01 -17.93 -22.24
C GLN A 882 7.15 -19.14 -21.81
N LEU A 883 5.93 -18.91 -21.36
CA LEU A 883 5.02 -19.99 -20.95
C LEU A 883 4.52 -20.84 -22.12
N ARG A 884 4.50 -20.27 -23.33
CA ARG A 884 4.09 -20.97 -24.56
C ARG A 884 5.04 -22.10 -24.92
N GLY A 885 6.36 -21.90 -24.78
CA GLY A 885 7.38 -22.87 -25.20
C GLY A 885 8.71 -22.22 -25.49
#